data_AF-A0A1B1NAZ1-F1
#
_entry.id   AF-A0A1B1NAZ1-F1
#
_cell.length_a   1.000
_cell.length_b   1.000
_cell.length_c   1.000
_cell.angle_alpha   90.00
_cell.angle_beta   90.00
_cell.angle_gamma   90.00
#
_symmetry.space_group_name_H-M   'P 1'
#
loop_
_entity.id
_entity.type
_entity.pdbx_description
1 polymer ?
#
loop_
_entity_poly.entity_id
_entity_poly.type
_entity_poly.pdbx_seq_one_letter_code
_entity_poly.pdbx_strand_id
1 'polypeptide(L)'
;MAGLAPAAASAIDGPAPAGPVATTGDYQDGTYIVVLKDLPLATNPATAGSSMAKVDTTSSDAVAYADRLRAQQDKVLKTVAAEPTYRYTVALNGFSAHLTAAEAAALSQRPDVVSVTKSTLRQLTDVVNAPDGAPAQPDTDVSPDLLGLRGQGGVWSQLGGPMSAGAGTVVGVIDSGIAYDNPAFAADGMPAAPATWAGECETGEGDDAADFPAAACTDKLVGARYFVAGARSYGLEVADDDSVSPLDTDSHGSHVAGTAAGREVSVEDTSGNTYDMAGMVPGAHVAAYKVCYDFTDGTAGCAPEDSIAAIDAAVADGVDVLNFSISGDPESYQDPVDLAFKNAAAAGVFVAASAGNSAEDGVTVAHVGPWQTTVGASTHREEDGPVPSIGAFSGRGPVAVDDAEQTILKPDIGAPGINVLAPYASDEDGPNWGYLTGTSMSSPHIAGLGALLAGAHPDWSPMAIKSAMLTSTIDYANAESNEAFVGGTGFVEPRAFLEPGLVFDSTEADWDAFLADPSTGYDLNAASVSVPALGAEPTTLTRTVTNPGAADATFEASFAGPDTLSVTVEPASVTVPAGGTAEVTITVANTGAPVDEWQEGDLSWTSGETVVEIPVLARGQESDGGEPDPMVERVFGTDRYATAAEISALYPDIDTVYIASGTGFADAMSGSPAASQGLVPQMMTTPDGDPAPVLLTKTDQLPNATAAALGTLDPSNIVILGGDGAVDGDVEAELGAYGDVSRVEGANRYETSANLAMMFGEDVDTVYLASGDDTAYADALTGAARAGSETAPVLLTRPDMVPAATAAALESLDADNVVVLGGEGAVSETVFTAVGADERVSGGDRYETAVAIAQEHGPDVPLVYIASGRDFPDALAGSALAGTEDVPVLLTKPGQLPSATLAELDRLSPERVVILGGTNAVSQTVEDRLNEEYPGWVG
;
A
#
# COMPACT_ATOMS: atom_id res chain seq x y z
N MET A 1 49.29 8.79 0.84
CA MET A 1 49.68 7.83 -0.23
C MET A 1 50.07 6.51 0.41
N ALA A 2 49.16 5.53 0.29
CA ALA A 2 49.16 4.11 0.69
C ALA A 2 47.73 3.90 1.22
N GLY A 3 46.72 3.69 0.36
CA GLY A 3 46.55 2.47 -0.43
C GLY A 3 45.56 1.56 0.29
N LEU A 4 44.34 2.06 0.55
CA LEU A 4 43.19 1.25 0.98
C LEU A 4 42.69 0.50 -0.26
N ALA A 5 42.74 -0.83 -0.21
CA ALA A 5 42.11 -1.68 -1.20
C ALA A 5 40.60 -1.71 -0.93
N PRO A 6 39.74 -1.64 -1.96
CA PRO A 6 38.31 -1.80 -1.77
C PRO A 6 38.02 -3.26 -1.42
N ALA A 7 37.20 -3.48 -0.39
CA ALA A 7 36.54 -4.76 -0.21
C ALA A 7 35.73 -5.04 -1.48
N ALA A 8 36.04 -6.16 -2.13
CA ALA A 8 35.40 -6.56 -3.36
C ALA A 8 33.93 -6.90 -3.08
N ALA A 9 33.01 -6.01 -3.48
CA ALA A 9 31.64 -6.36 -3.74
C ALA A 9 31.63 -7.45 -4.81
N SER A 10 31.25 -8.67 -4.41
CA SER A 10 30.95 -9.73 -5.38
C SER A 10 29.65 -9.33 -6.06
N ALA A 11 29.71 -9.20 -7.38
CA ALA A 11 28.57 -8.94 -8.25
C ALA A 11 27.41 -9.90 -7.91
N ILE A 12 26.28 -9.32 -7.55
CA ILE A 12 24.99 -10.01 -7.56
C ILE A 12 24.27 -9.43 -8.78
N ASP A 13 24.21 -10.20 -9.87
CA ASP A 13 23.23 -10.01 -10.94
C ASP A 13 21.84 -10.24 -10.32
N GLY A 14 21.27 -9.22 -9.69
CA GLY A 14 19.89 -9.19 -9.24
C GLY A 14 19.02 -8.55 -10.33
N PRO A 15 17.91 -9.17 -10.76
CA PRO A 15 16.93 -8.46 -11.56
C PRO A 15 16.33 -7.32 -10.71
N ALA A 16 16.12 -6.15 -11.31
CA ALA A 16 15.30 -5.10 -10.71
C ALA A 16 13.95 -5.70 -10.24
N PRO A 17 13.46 -5.35 -9.04
CA PRO A 17 12.24 -5.91 -8.48
C PRO A 17 11.08 -5.69 -9.45
N ALA A 18 10.43 -6.78 -9.82
CA ALA A 18 9.15 -6.75 -10.53
C ALA A 18 8.07 -6.65 -9.46
N GLY A 19 7.56 -5.43 -9.23
CA GLY A 19 6.32 -5.23 -8.51
C GLY A 19 5.14 -5.87 -9.27
N PRO A 20 4.00 -6.11 -8.60
CA PRO A 20 2.88 -6.82 -9.19
C PRO A 20 2.30 -6.03 -10.36
N VAL A 21 2.29 -6.66 -11.53
CA VAL A 21 1.54 -6.22 -12.70
C VAL A 21 0.06 -6.26 -12.35
N ALA A 22 -0.57 -5.08 -12.24
CA ALA A 22 -2.01 -5.01 -12.07
C ALA A 22 -2.71 -5.73 -13.24
N THR A 23 -3.60 -6.65 -12.88
CA THR A 23 -4.42 -7.40 -13.83
C THR A 23 -5.40 -6.43 -14.52
N THR A 24 -5.71 -6.70 -15.79
CA THR A 24 -6.32 -5.78 -16.76
C THR A 24 -7.82 -5.45 -16.54
N GLY A 25 -8.27 -5.31 -15.28
CA GLY A 25 -9.68 -5.07 -14.91
C GLY A 25 -10.04 -3.65 -14.45
N ASP A 26 -9.11 -2.88 -13.87
CA ASP A 26 -9.44 -1.67 -13.06
C ASP A 26 -8.91 -0.33 -13.60
N TYR A 27 -8.31 -0.32 -14.79
CA TYR A 27 -7.83 0.94 -15.38
C TYR A 27 -8.99 1.81 -15.88
N GLN A 28 -8.87 3.12 -15.70
CA GLN A 28 -9.80 4.12 -16.21
C GLN A 28 -9.07 5.04 -17.20
N ASP A 29 -9.81 5.78 -18.02
CA ASP A 29 -9.17 6.84 -18.80
C ASP A 29 -8.62 7.92 -17.84
N GLY A 30 -7.42 8.43 -18.11
CA GLY A 30 -6.79 9.44 -17.27
C GLY A 30 -5.30 9.61 -17.50
N THR A 31 -4.66 10.42 -16.67
CA THR A 31 -3.20 10.57 -16.67
C THR A 31 -2.56 9.48 -15.81
N TYR A 32 -1.51 8.87 -16.32
CA TYR A 32 -0.76 7.79 -15.70
C TYR A 32 0.73 8.09 -15.69
N ILE A 33 1.39 7.65 -14.62
CA ILE A 33 2.85 7.57 -14.52
C ILE A 33 3.26 6.11 -14.77
N VAL A 34 4.14 5.90 -15.75
CA VAL A 34 4.63 4.59 -16.16
C VAL A 34 6.10 4.48 -15.80
N VAL A 35 6.42 3.60 -14.85
CA VAL A 35 7.81 3.33 -14.43
C VAL A 35 8.36 2.13 -15.18
N LEU A 36 9.58 2.24 -15.69
CA LEU A 36 10.25 1.19 -16.47
C LEU A 36 11.32 0.46 -15.65
N LYS A 37 11.64 -0.76 -16.07
CA LYS A 37 12.52 -1.67 -15.32
C LYS A 37 13.99 -1.24 -15.24
N ASP A 38 14.50 -0.57 -16.27
CA ASP A 38 15.90 -0.14 -16.29
C ASP A 38 16.12 1.00 -15.28
N LEU A 39 17.24 0.97 -14.56
CA LEU A 39 17.56 1.99 -13.54
C LEU A 39 17.74 3.39 -14.16
N PRO A 40 17.31 4.46 -13.48
CA PRO A 40 17.60 5.84 -13.87
C PRO A 40 19.08 6.20 -13.67
N LEU A 41 19.50 7.38 -14.13
CA LEU A 41 20.91 7.78 -14.04
C LEU A 41 21.45 7.81 -12.61
N ALA A 42 20.63 8.22 -11.64
CA ALA A 42 20.99 8.36 -10.24
C ALA A 42 21.42 7.04 -9.59
N THR A 43 20.90 5.91 -10.05
CA THR A 43 21.14 4.58 -9.46
C THR A 43 21.75 3.57 -10.43
N ASN A 44 21.88 3.92 -11.72
CA ASN A 44 22.57 3.05 -12.66
C ASN A 44 24.07 3.00 -12.36
N PRO A 45 24.70 1.82 -12.16
CA PRO A 45 26.12 1.71 -11.79
C PRO A 45 27.13 2.34 -12.78
N ALA A 46 26.73 2.61 -14.03
CA ALA A 46 27.59 3.24 -15.02
C ALA A 46 27.55 4.79 -14.97
N THR A 47 26.55 5.37 -14.30
CA THR A 47 26.31 6.83 -14.29
C THR A 47 26.11 7.40 -12.89
N ALA A 48 25.70 6.56 -11.94
CA ALA A 48 25.54 6.91 -10.55
C ALA A 48 26.88 7.34 -9.95
N GLY A 49 26.83 8.36 -9.10
CA GLY A 49 27.90 8.60 -8.14
C GLY A 49 27.94 7.50 -7.08
N SER A 50 28.92 7.56 -6.17
CA SER A 50 28.74 6.88 -4.87
C SER A 50 27.54 7.47 -4.12
N SER A 51 27.02 6.81 -3.08
CA SER A 51 25.95 7.33 -2.19
C SER A 51 26.26 8.67 -1.48
N MET A 52 27.46 9.21 -1.69
CA MET A 52 27.97 10.48 -1.18
C MET A 52 28.29 11.48 -2.31
N ALA A 53 27.97 11.16 -3.57
CA ALA A 53 28.35 11.96 -4.74
C ALA A 53 27.17 12.18 -5.69
N LYS A 54 26.96 13.45 -6.04
CA LYS A 54 25.96 13.90 -7.00
C LYS A 54 26.17 13.24 -8.38
N VAL A 55 25.07 12.97 -9.07
CA VAL A 55 25.10 12.46 -10.45
C VAL A 55 25.63 13.51 -11.42
N ASP A 56 26.64 13.16 -12.23
CA ASP A 56 27.13 14.02 -13.32
C ASP A 56 26.36 13.72 -14.61
N THR A 57 25.25 14.44 -14.79
CA THR A 57 24.37 14.34 -15.96
C THR A 57 25.01 14.83 -17.25
N THR A 58 26.15 15.52 -17.17
CA THR A 58 26.85 16.11 -18.33
C THR A 58 27.94 15.20 -18.90
N SER A 59 28.30 14.14 -18.16
CA SER A 59 29.28 13.17 -18.61
C SER A 59 28.83 12.46 -19.90
N SER A 60 29.80 12.04 -20.73
CA SER A 60 29.49 11.33 -21.98
C SER A 60 28.68 10.05 -21.76
N ASP A 61 28.93 9.38 -20.63
CA ASP A 61 28.28 8.13 -20.27
C ASP A 61 26.84 8.38 -19.81
N ALA A 62 26.61 9.43 -19.00
CA ALA A 62 25.26 9.83 -18.61
C ALA A 62 24.41 10.27 -19.80
N VAL A 63 24.96 11.08 -20.71
CA VAL A 63 24.25 11.52 -21.93
C VAL A 63 23.88 10.31 -22.80
N ALA A 64 24.83 9.39 -23.04
CA ALA A 64 24.59 8.19 -23.85
C ALA A 64 23.55 7.25 -23.21
N TYR A 65 23.57 7.12 -21.88
CA TYR A 65 22.60 6.29 -21.17
C TYR A 65 21.21 6.92 -21.13
N ALA A 66 21.10 8.24 -20.91
CA ALA A 66 19.83 8.96 -20.99
C ALA A 66 19.17 8.80 -22.37
N ASP A 67 19.96 8.88 -23.45
CA ASP A 67 19.45 8.64 -24.82
C ASP A 67 18.97 7.19 -25.01
N ARG A 68 19.63 6.22 -24.38
CA ARG A 68 19.17 4.83 -24.35
C ARG A 68 17.85 4.69 -23.60
N LEU A 69 17.70 5.31 -22.43
CA LEU A 69 16.45 5.31 -21.66
C LEU A 69 15.30 5.91 -22.48
N ARG A 70 15.51 7.07 -23.11
CA ARG A 70 14.51 7.70 -23.99
C ARG A 70 14.12 6.79 -25.17
N ALA A 71 15.08 6.12 -25.79
CA ALA A 71 14.81 5.17 -26.86
C ALA A 71 14.01 3.94 -26.38
N GLN A 72 14.18 3.52 -25.12
CA GLN A 72 13.36 2.47 -24.51
C GLN A 72 11.95 2.96 -24.23
N GLN A 73 11.80 4.16 -23.65
CA GLN A 73 10.50 4.80 -23.46
C GLN A 73 9.75 4.95 -24.79
N ASP A 74 10.42 5.35 -25.88
CA ASP A 74 9.84 5.39 -27.22
C ASP A 74 9.32 4.03 -27.71
N LYS A 75 10.02 2.95 -27.37
CA LYS A 75 9.62 1.59 -27.74
C LYS A 75 8.36 1.16 -26.98
N VAL A 76 8.22 1.58 -25.72
CA VAL A 76 7.02 1.35 -24.90
C VAL A 76 5.86 2.18 -25.44
N LEU A 77 6.06 3.49 -25.61
CA LEU A 77 5.04 4.42 -26.13
C LEU A 77 4.51 4.04 -27.52
N LYS A 78 5.34 3.49 -28.42
CA LYS A 78 4.88 2.99 -29.74
C LYS A 78 3.82 1.89 -29.69
N THR A 79 3.57 1.29 -28.53
CA THR A 79 2.53 0.27 -28.37
C THR A 79 1.17 0.83 -27.97
N VAL A 80 1.09 2.13 -27.70
CA VAL A 80 -0.13 2.88 -27.40
C VAL A 80 -0.25 4.09 -28.35
N ALA A 81 -1.42 4.71 -28.43
CA ALA A 81 -1.67 5.90 -29.24
C ALA A 81 -1.60 7.18 -28.38
N ALA A 82 -0.62 7.24 -27.47
CA ALA A 82 -0.41 8.34 -26.54
C ALA A 82 0.97 9.00 -26.75
N GLU A 83 1.02 10.31 -26.52
CA GLU A 83 2.27 11.07 -26.44
C GLU A 83 2.63 11.29 -24.95
N PRO A 84 3.92 11.32 -24.60
CA PRO A 84 4.32 11.56 -23.23
C PRO A 84 4.14 13.02 -22.85
N THR A 85 3.58 13.25 -21.67
CA THR A 85 3.56 14.55 -20.97
C THR A 85 4.97 14.90 -20.48
N TYR A 86 5.60 13.97 -19.74
CA TYR A 86 7.01 14.06 -19.34
C TYR A 86 7.77 12.76 -19.62
N ARG A 87 9.10 12.89 -19.64
CA ARG A 87 10.05 11.78 -19.64
C ARG A 87 11.06 12.00 -18.54
N TYR A 88 11.22 11.00 -17.71
CA TYR A 88 12.13 11.02 -16.56
C TYR A 88 13.33 10.14 -16.88
N THR A 89 14.54 10.62 -16.54
CA THR A 89 15.76 9.85 -16.79
C THR A 89 16.79 9.89 -15.66
N VAL A 90 16.65 10.81 -14.71
CA VAL A 90 17.68 11.13 -13.71
C VAL A 90 17.36 10.47 -12.37
N ALA A 91 16.26 10.85 -11.72
CA ALA A 91 15.75 10.33 -10.47
C ALA A 91 14.66 9.26 -10.66
N LEU A 92 14.04 9.18 -11.83
CA LEU A 92 13.12 8.10 -12.18
C LEU A 92 13.33 7.71 -13.65
N ASN A 93 13.15 6.44 -14.00
CA ASN A 93 13.11 6.03 -15.42
C ASN A 93 11.67 5.70 -15.79
N GLY A 94 11.07 6.56 -16.59
CA GLY A 94 9.68 6.43 -16.95
C GLY A 94 9.17 7.59 -17.77
N PHE A 95 7.86 7.61 -17.97
CA PHE A 95 7.16 8.72 -18.59
C PHE A 95 5.77 8.85 -17.98
N SER A 96 5.21 10.04 -18.05
CA SER A 96 3.79 10.26 -17.81
C SER A 96 3.06 10.47 -19.12
N ALA A 97 1.81 10.03 -19.21
CA ALA A 97 0.98 10.21 -20.40
C ALA A 97 -0.51 10.12 -20.04
N HIS A 98 -1.34 10.77 -20.84
CA HIS A 98 -2.78 10.54 -20.82
C HIS A 98 -3.09 9.25 -21.58
N LEU A 99 -3.64 8.25 -20.89
CA LEU A 99 -3.91 6.92 -21.43
C LEU A 99 -5.39 6.60 -21.30
N THR A 100 -5.92 5.88 -22.29
CA THR A 100 -7.18 5.15 -22.11
C THR A 100 -6.99 3.97 -21.17
N ALA A 101 -8.07 3.49 -20.57
CA ALA A 101 -8.10 2.29 -19.74
C ALA A 101 -7.42 1.09 -20.42
N ALA A 102 -7.70 0.90 -21.72
CA ALA A 102 -7.13 -0.18 -22.52
C ALA A 102 -5.61 -0.01 -22.77
N GLU A 103 -5.14 1.22 -22.95
CA GLU A 103 -3.72 1.52 -23.12
C GLU A 103 -2.95 1.32 -21.80
N ALA A 104 -3.48 1.80 -20.68
CA ALA A 104 -2.88 1.59 -19.37
C ALA A 104 -2.80 0.09 -19.03
N ALA A 105 -3.88 -0.67 -19.28
CA ALA A 105 -3.90 -2.12 -19.12
C ALA A 105 -2.93 -2.84 -20.07
N ALA A 106 -2.76 -2.35 -21.31
CA ALA A 106 -1.80 -2.93 -22.25
C ALA A 106 -0.35 -2.67 -21.81
N LEU A 107 -0.06 -1.48 -21.25
CA LEU A 107 1.26 -1.15 -20.73
C LEU A 107 1.59 -1.96 -19.46
N SER A 108 0.62 -2.19 -18.56
CA SER A 108 0.86 -2.93 -17.32
C SER A 108 1.33 -4.36 -17.61
N GLN A 109 0.84 -4.99 -18.68
CA GLN A 109 1.19 -6.37 -19.06
C GLN A 109 2.57 -6.51 -19.72
N ARG A 110 3.33 -5.43 -19.86
CA ARG A 110 4.64 -5.48 -20.50
C ARG A 110 5.74 -5.90 -19.50
N PRO A 111 6.66 -6.80 -19.90
CA PRO A 111 7.74 -7.25 -19.00
C PRO A 111 8.83 -6.18 -18.75
N ASP A 112 8.83 -5.08 -19.51
CA ASP A 112 9.74 -3.95 -19.34
C ASP A 112 9.12 -2.77 -18.57
N VAL A 113 7.86 -2.89 -18.11
CA VAL A 113 7.16 -1.93 -17.25
C VAL A 113 7.10 -2.48 -15.83
N VAL A 114 7.40 -1.64 -14.84
CA VAL A 114 7.34 -1.97 -13.40
C VAL A 114 5.99 -1.61 -12.83
N SER A 115 5.49 -0.41 -13.12
CA SER A 115 4.18 0.05 -12.64
C SER A 115 3.53 0.99 -13.64
N VAL A 116 2.19 1.01 -13.58
CA VAL A 116 1.33 1.96 -14.29
C VAL A 116 0.38 2.52 -13.24
N THR A 117 0.72 3.68 -12.68
CA THR A 117 0.02 4.29 -11.55
C THR A 117 -0.86 5.42 -12.06
N LYS A 118 -2.16 5.39 -11.73
CA LYS A 118 -3.07 6.50 -12.07
C LYS A 118 -2.69 7.70 -11.23
N SER A 119 -2.55 8.85 -11.87
CA SER A 119 -2.20 10.08 -11.18
C SER A 119 -3.44 10.77 -10.62
N THR A 120 -3.29 11.34 -9.43
CA THR A 120 -4.28 12.15 -8.74
C THR A 120 -3.65 13.46 -8.30
N LEU A 121 -4.36 14.57 -8.52
CA LEU A 121 -3.89 15.89 -8.11
C LEU A 121 -3.69 15.92 -6.59
N ARG A 122 -2.49 16.29 -6.15
CA ARG A 122 -2.14 16.44 -4.74
C ARG A 122 -2.42 17.85 -4.28
N GLN A 123 -2.57 18.05 -2.98
CA GLN A 123 -2.75 19.38 -2.40
C GLN A 123 -1.47 19.79 -1.67
N LEU A 124 -1.26 21.10 -1.58
CA LEU A 124 -0.41 21.63 -0.52
C LEU A 124 -1.01 21.15 0.81
N THR A 125 -0.18 20.65 1.71
CA THR A 125 -0.67 20.13 2.99
C THR A 125 -1.45 21.22 3.72
N ASP A 126 -2.75 21.00 4.01
CA ASP A 126 -3.70 22.03 4.44
C ASP A 126 -3.08 23.06 5.39
N VAL A 127 -3.03 24.30 4.92
CA VAL A 127 -2.43 25.40 5.66
C VAL A 127 -3.50 26.03 6.53
N VAL A 128 -3.41 25.84 7.85
CA VAL A 128 -4.33 26.53 8.76
C VAL A 128 -3.81 27.96 8.94
N ASN A 129 -4.37 28.90 8.18
CA ASN A 129 -4.15 30.32 8.41
C ASN A 129 -4.54 30.66 9.85
N ALA A 130 -3.66 31.36 10.57
CA ALA A 130 -3.99 31.90 11.87
C ALA A 130 -5.28 32.73 11.78
N PRO A 131 -6.19 32.67 12.77
CA PRO A 131 -7.49 33.33 12.68
C PRO A 131 -7.36 34.84 12.41
N ASP A 132 -8.15 35.31 11.44
CA ASP A 132 -8.26 36.72 11.06
C ASP A 132 -8.35 37.64 12.30
N GLY A 133 -7.36 38.51 12.47
CA GLY A 133 -7.34 39.54 13.52
C GLY A 133 -6.46 39.28 14.73
N ALA A 134 -5.60 38.25 14.71
CA ALA A 134 -4.42 38.26 15.58
C ALA A 134 -3.58 39.51 15.26
N PRO A 135 -3.22 40.35 16.25
CA PRO A 135 -2.38 41.51 15.97
C PRO A 135 -1.07 41.02 15.36
N ALA A 136 -0.76 41.48 14.15
CA ALA A 136 0.55 41.37 13.52
C ALA A 136 1.56 42.22 14.32
N GLN A 137 1.87 41.81 15.54
CA GLN A 137 3.19 42.02 16.11
C GLN A 137 4.02 40.91 15.46
N PRO A 138 5.02 41.22 14.62
CA PRO A 138 6.03 40.21 14.35
C PRO A 138 6.64 39.90 15.70
N ASP A 139 6.54 38.67 16.16
CA ASP A 139 7.51 38.17 17.10
C ASP A 139 8.71 37.73 16.24
N THR A 140 9.93 37.74 16.76
CA THR A 140 11.05 37.15 16.03
C THR A 140 10.65 35.72 15.64
N ASP A 141 11.01 35.22 14.46
CA ASP A 141 11.03 33.78 14.27
C ASP A 141 11.97 33.20 15.35
N VAL A 142 11.37 32.65 16.41
CA VAL A 142 12.10 32.14 17.58
C VAL A 142 12.59 30.73 17.32
N SER A 143 12.25 30.11 16.18
CA SER A 143 12.68 28.75 15.88
C SER A 143 14.22 28.60 15.83
N PRO A 144 15.03 29.50 15.22
CA PRO A 144 16.48 29.36 15.26
C PRO A 144 17.05 29.56 16.67
N ASP A 145 16.39 30.36 17.50
CA ASP A 145 16.81 30.61 18.89
C ASP A 145 16.45 29.42 19.80
N LEU A 146 15.23 28.87 19.67
CA LEU A 146 14.77 27.68 20.39
C LEU A 146 15.68 26.48 20.10
N LEU A 147 15.97 26.27 18.81
CA LEU A 147 16.82 25.19 18.30
C LEU A 147 18.32 25.43 18.59
N GLY A 148 18.67 26.53 19.28
CA GLY A 148 20.04 26.82 19.68
C GLY A 148 20.99 27.07 18.51
N LEU A 149 20.48 27.48 17.35
CA LEU A 149 21.29 27.85 16.20
C LEU A 149 22.00 29.20 16.41
N ARG A 150 21.25 30.16 16.95
CA ARG A 150 21.71 31.51 17.28
C ARG A 150 22.27 31.62 18.71
N GLY A 151 22.85 32.78 19.00
CA GLY A 151 23.36 33.11 20.33
C GLY A 151 24.79 32.60 20.61
N GLN A 152 25.30 32.94 21.79
CA GLN A 152 26.66 32.59 22.19
C GLN A 152 26.78 31.08 22.42
N GLY A 153 27.60 30.41 21.61
CA GLY A 153 27.75 28.95 21.66
C GLY A 153 26.71 28.18 20.85
N GLY A 154 25.79 28.88 20.17
CA GLY A 154 24.85 28.26 19.24
C GLY A 154 25.54 27.66 18.02
N VAL A 155 24.85 26.75 17.34
CA VAL A 155 25.39 25.92 16.24
C VAL A 155 26.06 26.77 15.16
N TRP A 156 25.44 27.88 14.72
CA TRP A 156 26.03 28.75 13.71
C TRP A 156 27.38 29.33 14.16
N SER A 157 27.52 29.70 15.43
CA SER A 157 28.79 30.23 15.95
C SER A 157 29.91 29.19 15.94
N GLN A 158 29.57 27.91 16.15
CA GLN A 158 30.51 26.79 16.08
C GLN A 158 30.98 26.54 14.64
N LEU A 159 30.12 26.78 13.66
CA LEU A 159 30.41 26.66 12.22
C LEU A 159 31.05 27.92 11.62
N GLY A 160 31.36 28.94 12.42
CA GLY A 160 32.01 30.17 11.96
C GLY A 160 31.06 31.29 11.54
N GLY A 161 29.79 31.25 11.97
CA GLY A 161 28.76 32.27 11.80
C GLY A 161 27.58 31.82 10.93
N PRO A 162 26.47 32.59 10.90
CA PRO A 162 25.26 32.25 10.15
C PRO A 162 25.50 32.05 8.65
N MET A 163 26.34 32.89 8.03
CA MET A 163 26.68 32.76 6.61
C MET A 163 27.61 31.58 6.29
N SER A 164 28.24 30.99 7.31
CA SER A 164 29.05 29.78 7.15
C SER A 164 28.20 28.51 7.28
N ALA A 165 27.04 28.60 7.94
CA ALA A 165 26.08 27.50 8.05
C ALA A 165 25.43 27.21 6.69
N GLY A 166 25.67 26.01 6.15
CA GLY A 166 25.22 25.62 4.81
C GLY A 166 26.01 26.28 3.67
N ALA A 167 27.15 26.92 3.93
CA ALA A 167 27.93 27.55 2.86
C ALA A 167 28.36 26.53 1.80
N GLY A 168 28.00 26.79 0.55
CA GLY A 168 28.31 25.90 -0.58
C GLY A 168 27.33 24.75 -0.80
N THR A 169 26.24 24.67 -0.02
CA THR A 169 25.14 23.74 -0.29
C THR A 169 23.99 24.46 -1.00
N VAL A 170 23.17 23.69 -1.73
CA VAL A 170 21.96 24.17 -2.41
C VAL A 170 20.74 23.41 -1.89
N VAL A 171 19.78 24.16 -1.34
CA VAL A 171 18.47 23.65 -0.91
C VAL A 171 17.48 23.81 -2.07
N GLY A 172 17.05 22.69 -2.64
CA GLY A 172 15.96 22.62 -3.61
C GLY A 172 14.61 22.61 -2.91
N VAL A 173 13.72 23.51 -3.31
CA VAL A 173 12.36 23.63 -2.77
C VAL A 173 11.36 23.35 -3.89
N ILE A 174 10.63 22.25 -3.75
CA ILE A 174 9.59 21.84 -4.70
C ILE A 174 8.23 22.23 -4.11
N ASP A 175 7.62 23.28 -4.65
CA ASP A 175 6.46 23.95 -4.02
C ASP A 175 5.68 24.84 -5.03
N SER A 176 5.04 25.91 -4.56
CA SER A 176 4.25 26.92 -5.30
C SER A 176 5.07 28.07 -5.91
N GLY A 177 6.41 28.04 -5.79
CA GLY A 177 7.32 28.99 -6.44
C GLY A 177 8.19 29.76 -5.46
N ILE A 178 8.71 30.92 -5.89
CA ILE A 178 9.49 31.82 -5.03
C ILE A 178 9.20 33.32 -5.27
N ALA A 179 8.99 34.07 -4.20
CA ALA A 179 8.93 35.53 -4.17
C ALA A 179 10.35 36.11 -4.12
N TYR A 180 11.05 36.06 -5.27
CA TYR A 180 12.48 36.37 -5.41
C TYR A 180 12.89 37.79 -4.94
N ASP A 181 11.95 38.72 -4.87
CA ASP A 181 12.18 40.11 -4.47
C ASP A 181 12.13 40.31 -2.94
N ASN A 182 11.74 39.28 -2.18
CA ASN A 182 11.75 39.32 -0.72
C ASN A 182 13.21 39.40 -0.19
N PRO A 183 13.52 40.29 0.77
CA PRO A 183 14.84 40.45 1.38
C PRO A 183 15.45 39.16 1.92
N ALA A 184 14.64 38.17 2.33
CA ALA A 184 15.12 36.86 2.74
C ALA A 184 15.94 36.13 1.64
N PHE A 185 15.72 36.50 0.37
CA PHE A 185 16.39 35.93 -0.80
C PHE A 185 17.41 36.89 -1.43
N ALA A 186 17.79 37.97 -0.74
CA ALA A 186 18.83 38.88 -1.21
C ALA A 186 20.24 38.24 -1.18
N ALA A 187 21.01 38.46 -2.26
CA ALA A 187 22.35 37.90 -2.43
C ALA A 187 23.48 38.61 -1.68
N ASP A 188 23.18 39.62 -0.86
CA ASP A 188 24.20 40.40 -0.17
C ASP A 188 25.12 39.52 0.70
N GLY A 189 26.38 39.42 0.30
CA GLY A 189 27.39 38.64 1.01
C GLY A 189 27.31 37.12 0.79
N MET A 190 26.45 36.64 -0.11
CA MET A 190 26.47 35.24 -0.54
C MET A 190 27.75 34.94 -1.34
N PRO A 191 28.37 33.77 -1.16
CA PRO A 191 29.40 33.30 -2.08
C PRO A 191 28.79 33.04 -3.47
N ALA A 192 29.63 32.88 -4.49
CA ALA A 192 29.15 32.39 -5.78
C ALA A 192 28.61 30.96 -5.64
N ALA A 193 27.64 30.60 -6.48
CA ALA A 193 27.08 29.25 -6.53
C ALA A 193 28.18 28.17 -6.68
N PRO A 194 27.96 26.95 -6.15
CA PRO A 194 28.93 25.86 -6.26
C PRO A 194 29.27 25.56 -7.72
N ALA A 195 30.52 25.21 -8.01
CA ALA A 195 30.96 24.92 -9.38
C ALA A 195 30.27 23.71 -10.01
N THR A 196 29.66 22.86 -9.19
CA THR A 196 28.86 21.69 -9.59
C THR A 196 27.40 22.03 -9.89
N TRP A 197 26.96 23.26 -9.62
CA TRP A 197 25.60 23.71 -9.92
C TRP A 197 25.37 23.80 -11.43
N ALA A 198 24.34 23.12 -11.91
CA ALA A 198 23.96 23.08 -13.32
C ALA A 198 22.55 23.62 -13.59
N GLY A 199 21.84 24.08 -12.55
CA GLY A 199 20.48 24.57 -12.68
C GLY A 199 20.34 25.89 -13.43
N GLU A 200 19.14 26.13 -13.93
CA GLU A 200 18.79 27.26 -14.79
C GLU A 200 17.88 28.27 -14.08
N CYS A 201 17.78 29.47 -14.66
CA CYS A 201 16.82 30.50 -14.25
C CYS A 201 15.81 30.71 -15.37
N GLU A 202 14.66 30.05 -15.25
CA GLU A 202 13.56 30.16 -16.20
C GLU A 202 12.77 31.46 -15.93
N THR A 203 12.09 31.98 -16.97
CA THR A 203 11.36 33.26 -16.86
C THR A 203 9.84 33.11 -16.88
N GLY A 204 9.32 32.01 -17.43
CA GLY A 204 7.89 31.75 -17.58
C GLY A 204 7.44 31.62 -19.03
N GLU A 205 6.13 31.45 -19.24
CA GLU A 205 5.50 31.39 -20.56
C GLU A 205 4.75 32.69 -20.89
N GLY A 206 4.65 33.03 -22.19
CA GLY A 206 3.73 34.09 -22.64
C GLY A 206 3.97 35.45 -21.98
N ASP A 207 2.88 36.04 -21.45
CA ASP A 207 2.91 37.34 -20.76
C ASP A 207 3.48 37.20 -19.33
N ASP A 208 3.30 36.05 -18.68
CA ASP A 208 3.82 35.70 -17.34
C ASP A 208 5.35 35.68 -17.29
N ALA A 209 6.01 35.56 -18.45
CA ALA A 209 7.46 35.68 -18.55
C ALA A 209 8.02 37.03 -18.04
N ALA A 210 7.16 38.05 -17.95
CA ALA A 210 7.52 39.35 -17.39
C ALA A 210 7.51 39.38 -15.85
N ASP A 211 6.82 38.45 -15.20
CA ASP A 211 6.66 38.38 -13.74
C ASP A 211 7.95 37.91 -13.08
N PHE A 212 8.68 37.00 -13.75
CA PHE A 212 9.93 36.43 -13.28
C PHE A 212 11.10 36.72 -14.26
N PRO A 213 11.82 37.84 -14.10
CA PRO A 213 12.93 38.18 -14.98
C PRO A 213 14.13 37.25 -14.74
N ALA A 214 14.96 36.99 -15.76
CA ALA A 214 16.17 36.16 -15.59
C ALA A 214 17.18 36.71 -14.56
N ALA A 215 17.06 37.99 -14.19
CA ALA A 215 17.86 38.63 -13.14
C ALA A 215 17.31 38.36 -11.72
N ALA A 216 16.17 37.69 -11.58
CA ALA A 216 15.61 37.23 -10.32
C ALA A 216 16.52 36.20 -9.64
N CYS A 217 17.17 35.34 -10.41
CA CYS A 217 18.19 34.45 -9.87
C CYS A 217 19.48 35.23 -9.58
N THR A 218 20.03 34.97 -8.41
CA THR A 218 21.19 35.64 -7.82
C THR A 218 22.11 34.60 -7.17
N ASP A 219 23.13 35.04 -6.44
CA ASP A 219 23.94 34.14 -5.63
C ASP A 219 23.17 33.56 -4.41
N LYS A 220 21.97 34.06 -4.08
CA LYS A 220 21.10 33.44 -3.07
C LYS A 220 20.11 32.47 -3.70
N LEU A 221 19.30 32.95 -4.64
CA LEU A 221 18.39 32.14 -5.45
C LEU A 221 19.13 31.72 -6.73
N VAL A 222 19.81 30.58 -6.71
CA VAL A 222 20.76 30.18 -7.77
C VAL A 222 20.10 29.53 -8.98
N GLY A 223 18.85 29.10 -8.85
CA GLY A 223 18.02 28.63 -9.95
C GLY A 223 16.54 28.67 -9.60
N ALA A 224 15.71 28.74 -10.63
CA ALA A 224 14.27 28.82 -10.50
C ALA A 224 13.63 28.22 -11.76
N ARG A 225 12.77 27.22 -11.59
CA ARG A 225 12.14 26.46 -12.68
C ARG A 225 10.67 26.21 -12.38
N TYR A 226 9.88 25.92 -13.41
CA TYR A 226 8.44 25.65 -13.26
C TYR A 226 7.98 24.46 -14.12
N PHE A 227 6.98 23.73 -13.64
CA PHE A 227 6.48 22.50 -14.27
C PHE A 227 4.96 22.49 -14.21
N VAL A 228 4.31 22.54 -15.36
CA VAL A 228 2.84 22.68 -15.48
C VAL A 228 2.22 21.70 -16.47
N ALA A 229 3.05 20.88 -17.16
CA ALA A 229 2.52 20.01 -18.21
C ALA A 229 1.69 18.86 -17.61
N GLY A 230 2.01 18.45 -16.38
CA GLY A 230 1.25 17.49 -15.58
C GLY A 230 -0.15 18.02 -15.32
N ALA A 231 -0.26 19.20 -14.69
CA ALA A 231 -1.53 19.87 -14.45
C ALA A 231 -2.37 20.03 -15.73
N ARG A 232 -1.76 20.49 -16.84
CA ARG A 232 -2.43 20.61 -18.15
C ARG A 232 -2.96 19.29 -18.69
N SER A 233 -2.35 18.16 -18.35
CA SER A 233 -2.82 16.83 -18.79
C SER A 233 -4.14 16.42 -18.13
N TYR A 234 -4.50 17.02 -17.00
CA TYR A 234 -5.82 16.91 -16.38
C TYR A 234 -6.87 17.79 -17.05
N GLY A 235 -6.47 18.62 -18.03
CA GLY A 235 -7.34 19.64 -18.63
C GLY A 235 -7.49 20.88 -17.76
N LEU A 236 -6.60 21.09 -16.78
CA LEU A 236 -6.59 22.26 -15.92
C LEU A 236 -5.86 23.43 -16.59
N GLU A 237 -6.42 24.62 -16.43
CA GLU A 237 -5.85 25.88 -16.89
C GLU A 237 -5.52 26.72 -15.66
N VAL A 238 -4.27 27.18 -15.57
CA VAL A 238 -3.77 28.02 -14.47
C VAL A 238 -4.59 29.31 -14.39
N ALA A 239 -4.96 29.72 -13.18
CA ALA A 239 -5.80 30.88 -12.94
C ALA A 239 -5.12 32.20 -13.36
N ASP A 240 -5.93 33.21 -13.70
CA ASP A 240 -5.43 34.54 -14.15
C ASP A 240 -4.65 35.29 -13.06
N ASP A 241 -4.82 34.91 -11.79
CA ASP A 241 -4.15 35.47 -10.61
C ASP A 241 -2.94 34.62 -10.14
N ASP A 242 -2.65 33.53 -10.82
CA ASP A 242 -1.42 32.76 -10.72
C ASP A 242 -0.55 33.00 -11.97
N SER A 243 0.71 32.56 -11.95
CA SER A 243 1.72 32.80 -12.98
C SER A 243 2.35 31.49 -13.43
N VAL A 244 2.36 31.24 -14.75
CA VAL A 244 3.12 30.15 -15.38
C VAL A 244 4.59 30.56 -15.53
N SER A 245 5.21 30.81 -14.38
CA SER A 245 6.61 31.15 -14.17
C SER A 245 7.07 30.61 -12.81
N PRO A 246 8.36 30.72 -12.43
CA PRO A 246 8.78 30.34 -11.09
C PRO A 246 8.28 31.28 -9.97
N LEU A 247 7.55 32.36 -10.29
CA LEU A 247 7.01 33.27 -9.29
C LEU A 247 6.02 32.56 -8.36
N ASP A 248 6.15 32.85 -7.07
CA ASP A 248 5.15 32.48 -6.06
C ASP A 248 4.05 33.54 -5.98
N THR A 249 2.81 33.12 -6.15
CA THR A 249 1.60 33.93 -5.95
C THR A 249 0.78 33.47 -4.75
N ASP A 250 1.09 32.31 -4.17
CA ASP A 250 0.39 31.70 -3.03
C ASP A 250 1.05 32.07 -1.68
N SER A 251 2.37 32.30 -1.69
CA SER A 251 3.27 32.52 -0.55
C SER A 251 3.78 31.25 0.14
N HIS A 252 3.16 30.07 -0.05
CA HIS A 252 3.61 28.85 0.63
C HIS A 252 5.06 28.49 0.27
N GLY A 253 5.44 28.54 -1.00
CA GLY A 253 6.79 28.19 -1.46
C GLY A 253 7.85 29.15 -0.94
N SER A 254 7.54 30.44 -0.90
CA SER A 254 8.38 31.48 -0.30
C SER A 254 8.55 31.29 1.21
N HIS A 255 7.48 30.92 1.89
CA HIS A 255 7.50 30.66 3.33
C HIS A 255 8.41 29.48 3.65
N VAL A 256 8.19 28.36 2.95
CA VAL A 256 8.99 27.13 3.03
C VAL A 256 10.47 27.40 2.73
N ALA A 257 10.78 28.06 1.60
CA ALA A 257 12.15 28.37 1.22
C ALA A 257 12.84 29.30 2.24
N GLY A 258 12.10 30.27 2.78
CA GLY A 258 12.58 31.17 3.80
C GLY A 258 12.86 30.50 5.15
N THR A 259 12.01 29.56 5.57
CA THR A 259 12.24 28.75 6.79
C THR A 259 13.48 27.88 6.65
N ALA A 260 13.69 27.24 5.50
CA ALA A 260 14.87 26.39 5.30
C ALA A 260 16.15 27.22 5.23
N ALA A 261 16.17 28.22 4.35
CA ALA A 261 17.41 28.88 3.94
C ALA A 261 17.25 30.39 3.75
N GLY A 262 16.26 31.05 4.34
CA GLY A 262 16.17 32.51 4.34
C GLY A 262 17.43 33.13 4.96
N ARG A 263 17.98 34.17 4.34
CA ARG A 263 19.10 34.90 4.93
C ARG A 263 18.69 35.59 6.23
N GLU A 264 19.67 35.99 7.02
CA GLU A 264 19.41 36.88 8.16
C GLU A 264 19.03 38.29 7.69
N VAL A 265 17.85 38.75 8.10
CA VAL A 265 17.33 40.10 7.85
C VAL A 265 16.69 40.69 9.10
N SER A 266 16.95 41.97 9.35
CA SER A 266 16.29 42.71 10.43
C SER A 266 15.05 43.42 9.89
N VAL A 267 13.88 43.07 10.43
CA VAL A 267 12.58 43.65 10.08
C VAL A 267 12.13 44.58 11.21
N GLU A 268 11.68 45.79 10.89
CA GLU A 268 11.11 46.71 11.88
C GLU A 268 9.57 46.72 11.76
N ASP A 269 8.86 46.50 12.87
CA ASP A 269 7.40 46.56 12.89
C ASP A 269 6.87 48.01 12.88
N THR A 270 5.55 48.14 12.74
CA THR A 270 4.87 49.45 12.77
C THR A 270 5.01 50.18 14.12
N SER A 271 5.47 49.50 15.16
CA SER A 271 5.70 50.04 16.51
C SER A 271 7.17 50.44 16.74
N GLY A 272 8.06 50.22 15.76
CA GLY A 272 9.50 50.52 15.85
C GLY A 272 10.34 49.44 16.55
N ASN A 273 9.79 48.23 16.74
CA ASN A 273 10.53 47.08 17.25
C ASN A 273 11.26 46.39 16.10
N THR A 274 12.51 45.97 16.31
CA THR A 274 13.30 45.26 15.31
C THR A 274 13.39 43.77 15.65
N TYR A 275 13.25 42.92 14.62
CA TYR A 275 13.22 41.47 14.70
C TYR A 275 14.21 40.88 13.70
N ASP A 276 15.04 39.94 14.13
CA ASP A 276 15.99 39.27 13.26
C ASP A 276 15.37 37.95 12.75
N MET A 277 15.02 37.94 11.47
CA MET A 277 14.45 36.80 10.76
C MET A 277 15.55 36.04 10.03
N ALA A 278 15.54 34.71 10.06
CA ALA A 278 16.43 33.88 9.27
C ALA A 278 15.92 32.44 9.21
N GLY A 279 16.21 31.74 8.12
CA GLY A 279 16.03 30.29 8.06
C GLY A 279 17.13 29.53 8.81
N MET A 280 17.04 28.19 8.81
CA MET A 280 17.98 27.33 9.53
C MET A 280 19.41 27.36 8.96
N VAL A 281 19.56 27.58 7.65
CA VAL A 281 20.86 27.72 6.95
C VAL A 281 20.98 29.01 6.14
N PRO A 282 21.24 30.16 6.78
CA PRO A 282 21.30 31.44 6.07
C PRO A 282 22.37 31.51 4.97
N GLY A 283 23.45 30.74 5.11
CA GLY A 283 24.56 30.67 4.15
C GLY A 283 24.35 29.72 2.96
N ALA A 284 23.28 28.94 2.93
CA ALA A 284 22.97 28.04 1.81
C ALA A 284 22.35 28.77 0.62
N HIS A 285 22.51 28.22 -0.57
CA HIS A 285 21.79 28.67 -1.77
C HIS A 285 20.39 28.05 -1.81
N VAL A 286 19.47 28.70 -2.54
CA VAL A 286 18.10 28.23 -2.78
C VAL A 286 17.92 27.97 -4.26
N ALA A 287 17.26 26.86 -4.60
CA ALA A 287 16.74 26.60 -5.93
C ALA A 287 15.25 26.29 -5.85
N ALA A 288 14.42 27.04 -6.58
CA ALA A 288 12.97 26.90 -6.53
C ALA A 288 12.44 26.10 -7.73
N TYR A 289 11.55 25.15 -7.47
CA TYR A 289 10.91 24.32 -8.48
C TYR A 289 9.39 24.38 -8.28
N LYS A 290 8.71 25.21 -9.08
CA LYS A 290 7.26 25.39 -8.98
C LYS A 290 6.52 24.23 -9.64
N VAL A 291 5.66 23.57 -8.88
CA VAL A 291 4.81 22.44 -9.33
C VAL A 291 3.35 22.55 -8.88
N CYS A 292 3.05 23.50 -7.99
CA CYS A 292 1.72 23.75 -7.46
C CYS A 292 1.14 25.04 -8.03
N TYR A 293 -0.14 25.01 -8.40
CA TYR A 293 -0.85 26.13 -9.01
C TYR A 293 -2.29 26.21 -8.53
N ASP A 294 -2.84 27.41 -8.63
CA ASP A 294 -4.27 27.67 -8.63
C ASP A 294 -4.84 27.56 -10.05
N PHE A 295 -6.04 27.01 -10.18
CA PHE A 295 -6.69 26.75 -11.47
C PHE A 295 -7.99 27.53 -11.64
N THR A 296 -8.34 27.82 -12.90
CA THR A 296 -9.53 28.60 -13.29
C THR A 296 -10.87 28.00 -12.85
N ASP A 297 -10.91 26.71 -12.51
CA ASP A 297 -12.10 26.02 -11.99
C ASP A 297 -12.25 26.16 -10.46
N GLY A 298 -11.33 26.86 -9.81
CA GLY A 298 -11.28 27.10 -8.37
C GLY A 298 -10.63 25.99 -7.57
N THR A 299 -10.03 24.99 -8.24
CA THR A 299 -9.16 24.00 -7.59
C THR A 299 -7.74 24.54 -7.44
N ALA A 300 -7.02 24.03 -6.45
CA ALA A 300 -5.60 24.29 -6.24
C ALA A 300 -4.90 22.94 -6.02
N GLY A 301 -3.68 22.79 -6.54
CA GLY A 301 -2.92 21.56 -6.31
C GLY A 301 -1.66 21.40 -7.13
N CYS A 302 -1.01 20.27 -6.91
CA CYS A 302 0.29 19.91 -7.45
C CYS A 302 0.17 18.56 -8.17
N ALA A 303 0.49 18.51 -9.46
CA ALA A 303 0.42 17.25 -10.20
C ALA A 303 1.64 16.38 -9.88
N PRO A 304 1.48 15.09 -9.53
CA PRO A 304 2.62 14.19 -9.28
C PRO A 304 3.61 14.12 -10.45
N GLU A 305 3.15 14.28 -11.69
CA GLU A 305 4.00 14.32 -12.88
C GLU A 305 4.97 15.50 -12.89
N ASP A 306 4.48 16.67 -12.47
CA ASP A 306 5.24 17.91 -12.34
C ASP A 306 6.22 17.79 -11.17
N SER A 307 5.80 17.19 -10.04
CA SER A 307 6.67 16.86 -8.90
C SER A 307 7.83 15.94 -9.28
N ILE A 308 7.58 14.85 -10.01
CA ILE A 308 8.65 13.94 -10.46
C ILE A 308 9.58 14.65 -11.44
N ALA A 309 9.05 15.47 -12.35
CA ALA A 309 9.87 16.27 -13.26
C ALA A 309 10.77 17.25 -12.51
N ALA A 310 10.26 17.87 -11.45
CA ALA A 310 11.02 18.75 -10.57
C ALA A 310 12.11 18.01 -9.78
N ILE A 311 11.84 16.80 -9.27
CA ILE A 311 12.85 15.97 -8.61
C ILE A 311 13.94 15.55 -9.61
N ASP A 312 13.55 15.10 -10.81
CA ASP A 312 14.48 14.72 -11.90
C ASP A 312 15.41 15.89 -12.25
N ALA A 313 14.83 17.09 -12.38
CA ALA A 313 15.54 18.34 -12.62
C ALA A 313 16.46 18.73 -11.46
N ALA A 314 15.97 18.71 -10.22
CA ALA A 314 16.74 19.14 -9.06
C ALA A 314 17.98 18.26 -8.82
N VAL A 315 17.82 16.94 -8.97
CA VAL A 315 18.94 15.99 -8.89
C VAL A 315 19.95 16.24 -10.02
N ALA A 316 19.47 16.56 -11.24
CA ALA A 316 20.34 16.89 -12.38
C ALA A 316 21.08 18.22 -12.22
N ASP A 317 20.41 19.21 -11.63
CA ASP A 317 20.94 20.54 -11.37
C ASP A 317 21.99 20.53 -10.25
N GLY A 318 21.96 19.49 -9.41
CA GLY A 318 22.94 19.22 -8.38
C GLY A 318 22.59 19.85 -7.03
N VAL A 319 21.33 19.76 -6.60
CA VAL A 319 20.94 20.10 -5.21
C VAL A 319 21.63 19.19 -4.19
N ASP A 320 21.79 19.66 -2.95
CA ASP A 320 22.29 18.85 -1.82
C ASP A 320 21.13 18.33 -0.95
N VAL A 321 20.06 19.13 -0.88
CA VAL A 321 18.87 18.85 -0.09
C VAL A 321 17.63 19.15 -0.89
N LEU A 322 16.59 18.33 -0.73
CA LEU A 322 15.23 18.58 -1.19
C LEU A 322 14.31 18.79 0.01
N ASN A 323 13.52 19.85 -0.05
CA ASN A 323 12.32 20.00 0.74
C ASN A 323 11.08 19.73 -0.12
N PHE A 324 10.16 18.91 0.40
CA PHE A 324 8.89 18.59 -0.23
C PHE A 324 7.72 18.75 0.76
N SER A 325 7.03 19.89 0.68
CA SER A 325 5.93 20.26 1.59
C SER A 325 4.55 20.08 0.95
N ILE A 326 4.38 18.99 0.20
CA ILE A 326 3.17 18.62 -0.54
C ILE A 326 2.68 17.27 0.01
N SER A 327 1.37 16.99 -0.08
CA SER A 327 0.82 15.71 0.37
C SER A 327 1.47 14.50 -0.32
N GLY A 328 1.35 13.32 0.30
CA GLY A 328 1.93 12.06 -0.17
C GLY A 328 0.96 10.90 -0.03
N ASP A 329 1.34 9.75 -0.56
CA ASP A 329 0.58 8.51 -0.44
C ASP A 329 0.90 7.83 0.92
N PRO A 330 -0.10 7.58 1.79
CA PRO A 330 0.10 6.88 3.05
C PRO A 330 0.02 5.35 2.93
N GLU A 331 -0.43 4.82 1.78
CA GLU A 331 -0.83 3.41 1.60
C GLU A 331 0.20 2.57 0.83
N SER A 332 1.25 3.19 0.28
CA SER A 332 2.18 2.51 -0.62
C SER A 332 3.63 3.00 -0.52
N TYR A 333 4.57 2.05 -0.34
CA TYR A 333 6.01 2.31 -0.50
C TYR A 333 6.46 2.47 -1.95
N GLN A 334 5.57 2.22 -2.92
CA GLN A 334 5.86 2.23 -4.35
C GLN A 334 5.28 3.43 -5.09
N ASP A 335 4.86 4.47 -4.36
CA ASP A 335 4.46 5.73 -4.98
C ASP A 335 5.60 6.30 -5.85
N PRO A 336 5.35 6.66 -7.13
CA PRO A 336 6.41 7.13 -8.02
C PRO A 336 7.15 8.40 -7.57
N VAL A 337 6.52 9.27 -6.77
CA VAL A 337 7.20 10.44 -6.17
C VAL A 337 8.19 9.97 -5.10
N ASP A 338 7.76 9.08 -4.21
CA ASP A 338 8.64 8.45 -3.20
C ASP A 338 9.79 7.67 -3.85
N LEU A 339 9.54 6.93 -4.94
CA LEU A 339 10.62 6.26 -5.68
C LEU A 339 11.62 7.25 -6.30
N ALA A 340 11.18 8.44 -6.70
CA ALA A 340 12.09 9.51 -7.13
C ALA A 340 12.93 10.05 -5.95
N PHE A 341 12.35 10.15 -4.74
CA PHE A 341 13.12 10.47 -3.52
C PHE A 341 14.15 9.40 -3.19
N LYS A 342 13.81 8.11 -3.32
CA LYS A 342 14.76 6.99 -3.12
C LYS A 342 16.01 7.17 -3.98
N ASN A 343 15.80 7.43 -5.27
CA ASN A 343 16.89 7.58 -6.21
C ASN A 343 17.65 8.91 -6.00
N ALA A 344 16.97 9.98 -5.57
CA ALA A 344 17.63 11.22 -5.15
C ALA A 344 18.56 10.97 -3.95
N ALA A 345 18.08 10.26 -2.92
CA ALA A 345 18.87 9.87 -1.76
C ALA A 345 20.07 8.97 -2.15
N ALA A 346 19.88 8.04 -3.08
CA ALA A 346 20.97 7.23 -3.62
C ALA A 346 22.04 8.07 -4.35
N ALA A 347 21.66 9.22 -4.94
CA ALA A 347 22.56 10.20 -5.54
C ALA A 347 23.14 11.23 -4.54
N GLY A 348 23.01 10.97 -3.23
CA GLY A 348 23.57 11.82 -2.18
C GLY A 348 22.72 13.05 -1.83
N VAL A 349 21.45 13.11 -2.24
CA VAL A 349 20.55 14.22 -1.93
C VAL A 349 19.73 13.89 -0.69
N PHE A 350 19.85 14.68 0.38
CA PHE A 350 19.00 14.51 1.56
C PHE A 350 17.57 15.00 1.27
N VAL A 351 16.56 14.22 1.64
CA VAL A 351 15.15 14.54 1.38
C VAL A 351 14.39 14.72 2.70
N ALA A 352 13.74 15.86 2.87
CA ALA A 352 12.78 16.11 3.93
C ALA A 352 11.38 16.30 3.33
N ALA A 353 10.38 15.62 3.91
CA ALA A 353 9.00 15.67 3.47
C ALA A 353 8.04 15.85 4.65
N SER A 354 6.92 16.55 4.44
CA SER A 354 5.92 16.85 5.48
C SER A 354 5.05 15.63 5.82
N ALA A 355 4.81 15.33 7.10
CA ALA A 355 4.05 14.14 7.51
C ALA A 355 2.55 14.11 7.13
N GLY A 356 1.97 15.24 6.71
CA GLY A 356 0.51 15.38 6.48
C GLY A 356 -0.18 16.16 7.59
N ASN A 357 -1.36 16.73 7.30
CA ASN A 357 -2.12 17.59 8.24
C ASN A 357 -3.54 17.08 8.54
N SER A 358 -3.85 15.84 8.18
CA SER A 358 -5.23 15.30 8.22
C SER A 358 -5.41 14.19 9.27
N ALA A 359 -4.57 14.17 10.32
CA ALA A 359 -4.67 13.14 11.37
C ALA A 359 -6.01 13.19 12.13
N GLU A 360 -6.59 14.37 12.31
CA GLU A 360 -7.92 14.54 12.92
C GLU A 360 -9.06 13.99 12.04
N ASP A 361 -8.81 13.82 10.73
CA ASP A 361 -9.73 13.19 9.78
C ASP A 361 -9.52 11.68 9.64
N GLY A 362 -8.61 11.09 10.44
CA GLY A 362 -8.28 9.67 10.42
C GLY A 362 -7.31 9.26 9.31
N VAL A 363 -6.67 10.23 8.63
CA VAL A 363 -5.62 9.96 7.64
C VAL A 363 -4.29 9.80 8.37
N THR A 364 -3.59 8.69 8.10
CA THR A 364 -2.28 8.41 8.69
C THR A 364 -1.18 9.25 8.03
N VAL A 365 0.02 9.14 8.58
CA VAL A 365 1.23 9.79 8.06
C VAL A 365 1.50 9.44 6.59
N ALA A 366 1.85 10.46 5.80
CA ALA A 366 2.26 10.34 4.40
C ALA A 366 3.79 10.21 4.26
N HIS A 367 4.28 10.01 3.03
CA HIS A 367 5.71 9.88 2.71
C HIS A 367 6.37 8.79 3.54
N VAL A 368 5.96 7.56 3.28
CA VAL A 368 6.22 6.42 4.17
C VAL A 368 7.55 5.73 3.88
N GLY A 369 8.22 6.03 2.78
CA GLY A 369 9.54 5.45 2.45
C GLY A 369 10.64 5.65 3.52
N PRO A 370 11.56 4.69 3.71
CA PRO A 370 12.67 4.81 4.65
C PRO A 370 13.76 5.81 4.22
N TRP A 371 13.84 6.15 2.92
CA TRP A 371 14.88 6.96 2.28
C TRP A 371 14.69 8.48 2.39
N GLN A 372 13.53 8.95 2.85
CA GLN A 372 13.26 10.34 3.18
C GLN A 372 13.06 10.54 4.69
N THR A 373 13.18 11.79 5.14
CA THR A 373 12.85 12.18 6.51
C THR A 373 11.47 12.81 6.56
N THR A 374 10.52 12.13 7.19
CA THR A 374 9.12 12.52 7.32
C THR A 374 8.91 13.28 8.62
N VAL A 375 8.39 14.51 8.52
CA VAL A 375 8.49 15.49 9.61
C VAL A 375 7.14 15.86 10.19
N GLY A 376 6.96 15.59 11.50
CA GLY A 376 5.81 16.04 12.29
C GLY A 376 5.89 17.52 12.68
N ALA A 377 4.75 18.17 12.89
CA ALA A 377 4.67 19.60 13.22
C ALA A 377 4.50 19.82 14.72
N SER A 378 5.39 20.61 15.32
CA SER A 378 5.31 20.95 16.74
C SER A 378 5.16 22.45 17.00
N THR A 379 4.71 22.78 18.22
CA THR A 379 4.83 24.12 18.80
C THR A 379 6.29 24.50 19.01
N HIS A 380 6.55 25.80 18.96
CA HIS A 380 7.86 26.39 19.26
C HIS A 380 7.77 27.70 20.05
N ARG A 381 6.55 28.17 20.34
CA ARG A 381 6.27 29.38 21.11
C ARG A 381 5.35 29.03 22.28
N GLU A 382 5.69 29.54 23.47
CA GLU A 382 4.98 29.25 24.72
C GLU A 382 3.49 29.66 24.69
N GLU A 383 3.14 30.62 23.83
CA GLU A 383 1.76 31.05 23.64
C GLU A 383 0.91 30.08 22.81
N ASP A 384 1.54 29.17 22.06
CA ASP A 384 0.87 28.14 21.27
C ASP A 384 0.58 26.87 22.11
N GLY A 385 1.12 26.77 23.33
CA GLY A 385 0.94 25.64 24.24
C GLY A 385 2.27 25.14 24.85
N PRO A 386 2.31 23.91 25.39
CA PRO A 386 3.56 23.28 25.83
C PRO A 386 4.58 23.25 24.68
N VAL A 387 5.83 23.65 24.94
CA VAL A 387 6.89 23.69 23.92
C VAL A 387 8.00 22.71 24.26
N PRO A 388 8.40 21.81 23.34
CA PRO A 388 7.72 21.48 22.08
C PRO A 388 6.57 20.48 22.31
N SER A 389 5.54 20.52 21.47
CA SER A 389 4.40 19.58 21.46
C SER A 389 3.92 19.38 20.03
N ILE A 390 3.66 18.13 19.62
CA ILE A 390 3.08 17.82 18.31
C ILE A 390 1.64 18.38 18.22
N GLY A 391 1.30 18.97 17.08
CA GLY A 391 -0.04 19.45 16.79
C GLY A 391 -1.01 18.30 16.49
N ALA A 392 -2.28 18.42 16.91
CA ALA A 392 -3.28 17.38 16.70
C ALA A 392 -3.48 17.01 15.21
N PHE A 393 -3.35 17.99 14.31
CA PHE A 393 -3.46 17.81 12.87
C PHE A 393 -2.29 17.02 12.25
N SER A 394 -1.12 16.99 12.90
CA SER A 394 0.11 16.42 12.33
C SER A 394 -0.06 14.93 12.07
N GLY A 395 0.32 14.47 10.88
CA GLY A 395 0.24 13.07 10.47
C GLY A 395 0.90 12.14 11.49
N ARG A 396 0.19 11.05 11.84
CA ARG A 396 0.60 10.07 12.84
C ARG A 396 0.72 8.69 12.20
N GLY A 397 1.67 7.91 12.68
CA GLY A 397 1.72 6.48 12.41
C GLY A 397 0.63 5.71 13.17
N PRO A 398 0.54 4.39 12.99
CA PRO A 398 1.27 3.58 12.00
C PRO A 398 0.97 4.00 10.55
N VAL A 399 1.80 3.57 9.59
CA VAL A 399 1.53 3.83 8.16
C VAL A 399 0.34 2.98 7.70
N ALA A 400 -0.37 3.39 6.65
CA ALA A 400 -1.59 2.70 6.19
C ALA A 400 -1.29 1.57 5.18
N VAL A 401 -0.26 0.78 5.46
CA VAL A 401 0.10 -0.42 4.70
C VAL A 401 -0.49 -1.67 5.39
N ASP A 402 -0.25 -2.85 4.82
CA ASP A 402 -0.63 -4.10 5.49
C ASP A 402 0.03 -4.18 6.88
N ASP A 403 -0.72 -4.69 7.85
CA ASP A 403 -0.27 -4.82 9.23
C ASP A 403 1.06 -5.60 9.37
N ALA A 404 1.29 -6.62 8.53
CA ALA A 404 2.54 -7.37 8.51
C ALA A 404 3.71 -6.57 7.92
N GLU A 405 3.41 -5.52 7.13
CA GLU A 405 4.37 -4.62 6.50
C GLU A 405 4.65 -3.34 7.34
N GLN A 406 4.03 -3.20 8.52
CA GLN A 406 4.26 -2.10 9.47
C GLN A 406 5.60 -2.25 10.21
N THR A 407 6.70 -2.20 9.47
CA THR A 407 8.05 -2.51 9.96
C THR A 407 8.95 -1.29 10.12
N ILE A 408 8.41 -0.09 9.93
CA ILE A 408 9.12 1.18 10.05
C ILE A 408 8.36 2.16 10.95
N LEU A 409 9.08 3.11 11.55
CA LEU A 409 8.52 4.18 12.35
C LEU A 409 8.26 5.43 11.49
N LYS A 410 7.02 5.94 11.54
CA LYS A 410 6.65 7.25 10.98
C LYS A 410 5.71 8.02 11.94
N PRO A 411 5.78 9.36 11.99
CA PRO A 411 6.81 10.21 11.38
C PRO A 411 8.21 9.90 11.93
N ASP A 412 9.27 10.34 11.25
CA ASP A 412 10.63 10.05 11.72
C ASP A 412 11.02 10.97 12.90
N ILE A 413 10.65 12.26 12.81
CA ILE A 413 11.07 13.31 13.76
C ILE A 413 10.06 14.46 13.76
N GLY A 414 9.97 15.24 14.83
CA GLY A 414 9.21 16.50 14.82
C GLY A 414 10.09 17.76 14.86
N ALA A 415 9.57 18.82 14.25
CA ALA A 415 10.20 20.14 14.19
C ALA A 415 9.13 21.26 14.28
N PRO A 416 9.53 22.53 14.51
CA PRO A 416 8.60 23.65 14.57
C PRO A 416 7.71 23.76 13.31
N GLY A 417 6.40 23.70 13.48
CA GLY A 417 5.45 23.78 12.35
C GLY A 417 4.14 24.49 12.68
N ILE A 418 3.99 25.05 13.88
CA ILE A 418 2.81 25.81 14.31
C ILE A 418 3.19 27.28 14.45
N ASN A 419 2.45 28.17 13.78
CA ASN A 419 2.65 29.61 13.77
C ASN A 419 4.09 30.03 13.44
N VAL A 420 4.66 29.46 12.38
CA VAL A 420 6.01 29.77 11.90
C VAL A 420 5.97 31.08 11.11
N LEU A 421 6.77 32.07 11.49
CA LEU A 421 6.88 33.35 10.78
C LEU A 421 7.96 33.28 9.70
N ALA A 422 7.61 33.47 8.44
CA ALA A 422 8.56 33.44 7.34
C ALA A 422 8.12 34.33 6.15
N PRO A 423 8.93 34.46 5.08
CA PRO A 423 8.66 35.29 3.90
C PRO A 423 7.35 34.94 3.17
N TYR A 424 6.65 35.96 2.68
CA TYR A 424 5.47 35.85 1.81
C TYR A 424 5.71 36.53 0.46
N ALA A 425 4.85 36.23 -0.53
CA ALA A 425 4.74 36.97 -1.77
C ALA A 425 4.28 38.43 -1.51
N SER A 426 4.71 39.37 -2.36
CA SER A 426 4.50 40.80 -2.13
C SER A 426 3.18 41.31 -2.72
N ASP A 427 2.36 42.00 -1.90
CA ASP A 427 1.02 42.51 -2.27
C ASP A 427 1.01 44.04 -2.54
N GLU A 428 2.06 44.58 -3.20
CA GLU A 428 2.26 46.01 -3.50
C GLU A 428 2.82 46.92 -2.38
N ASP A 429 2.82 46.51 -1.09
CA ASP A 429 3.26 47.33 0.08
C ASP A 429 4.61 46.90 0.71
N GLY A 430 5.57 46.47 -0.10
CA GLY A 430 6.92 46.09 0.36
C GLY A 430 7.03 44.60 0.76
N PRO A 431 8.17 44.19 1.34
CA PRO A 431 8.43 42.78 1.61
C PRO A 431 7.55 42.23 2.73
N ASN A 432 6.82 41.15 2.41
CA ASN A 432 5.82 40.54 3.28
C ASN A 432 6.40 39.39 4.12
N TRP A 433 5.85 39.25 5.33
CA TRP A 433 6.14 38.19 6.29
C TRP A 433 4.81 37.73 6.90
N GLY A 434 4.64 36.43 7.11
CA GLY A 434 3.40 35.89 7.64
C GLY A 434 3.57 34.57 8.38
N TYR A 435 2.54 34.24 9.16
CA TYR A 435 2.49 33.05 9.99
C TYR A 435 1.73 31.94 9.28
N LEU A 436 2.38 30.79 9.07
CA LEU A 436 1.75 29.58 8.60
C LEU A 436 1.87 28.44 9.61
N THR A 437 0.89 27.54 9.57
CA THR A 437 0.82 26.33 10.41
C THR A 437 0.61 25.11 9.52
N GLY A 438 1.43 24.09 9.73
CA GLY A 438 1.36 22.81 9.03
C GLY A 438 2.67 22.03 9.12
N THR A 439 2.63 20.74 8.80
CA THR A 439 3.84 19.93 8.57
C THR A 439 4.66 20.45 7.39
N SER A 440 4.03 21.21 6.49
CA SER A 440 4.69 22.01 5.46
C SER A 440 5.71 23.00 6.00
N MET A 441 5.54 23.50 7.23
CA MET A 441 6.46 24.44 7.89
C MET A 441 7.51 23.73 8.74
N SER A 442 7.25 22.50 9.20
CA SER A 442 8.24 21.70 9.94
C SER A 442 9.24 21.01 9.02
N SER A 443 8.82 20.52 7.86
CA SER A 443 9.71 19.96 6.84
C SER A 443 10.91 20.85 6.47
N PRO A 444 10.74 22.17 6.18
CA PRO A 444 11.85 23.04 5.81
C PRO A 444 12.83 23.30 6.95
N HIS A 445 12.42 23.15 8.22
CA HIS A 445 13.38 23.17 9.32
C HIS A 445 14.37 22.01 9.19
N ILE A 446 13.86 20.80 8.96
CA ILE A 446 14.69 19.60 8.78
C ILE A 446 15.48 19.65 7.47
N ALA A 447 14.93 20.16 6.38
CA ALA A 447 15.67 20.37 5.13
C ALA A 447 16.86 21.32 5.36
N GLY A 448 16.63 22.46 6.02
CA GLY A 448 17.69 23.40 6.34
C GLY A 448 18.75 22.78 7.25
N LEU A 449 18.36 22.09 8.32
CA LEU A 449 19.30 21.37 9.19
C LEU A 449 20.06 20.24 8.46
N GLY A 450 19.43 19.61 7.47
CA GLY A 450 20.08 18.62 6.60
C GLY A 450 21.18 19.28 5.76
N ALA A 451 20.93 20.48 5.23
CA ALA A 451 21.92 21.24 4.48
C ALA A 451 23.05 21.76 5.37
N LEU A 452 22.76 22.03 6.66
CA LEU A 452 23.76 22.37 7.66
C LEU A 452 24.71 21.20 7.88
N LEU A 453 24.19 19.98 8.09
CA LEU A 453 24.99 18.78 8.24
C LEU A 453 25.74 18.39 6.98
N ALA A 454 25.10 18.46 5.81
CA ALA A 454 25.77 18.21 4.53
C ALA A 454 26.96 19.16 4.31
N GLY A 455 26.83 20.43 4.69
CA GLY A 455 27.93 21.40 4.63
C GLY A 455 29.03 21.15 5.66
N ALA A 456 28.66 20.74 6.88
CA ALA A 456 29.62 20.44 7.95
C ALA A 456 30.33 19.08 7.78
N HIS A 457 29.65 18.12 7.16
CA HIS A 457 30.08 16.74 6.96
C HIS A 457 29.82 16.29 5.52
N PRO A 458 30.58 16.81 4.53
CA PRO A 458 30.36 16.54 3.10
C PRO A 458 30.59 15.08 2.70
N ASP A 459 31.20 14.27 3.58
CA ASP A 459 31.43 12.84 3.37
C ASP A 459 30.31 11.96 3.98
N TRP A 460 29.27 12.55 4.58
CA TRP A 460 28.13 11.78 5.11
C TRP A 460 27.11 11.49 4.01
N SER A 461 26.55 10.29 4.05
CA SER A 461 25.39 9.96 3.23
C SER A 461 24.14 10.72 3.73
N PRO A 462 23.09 10.84 2.91
CA PRO A 462 21.78 11.30 3.37
C PRO A 462 21.26 10.54 4.60
N MET A 463 21.51 9.24 4.71
CA MET A 463 21.02 8.43 5.83
C MET A 463 21.85 8.62 7.09
N ALA A 464 23.15 8.88 6.98
CA ALA A 464 23.96 9.29 8.11
C ALA A 464 23.50 10.66 8.65
N ILE A 465 23.15 11.60 7.77
CA ILE A 465 22.55 12.89 8.13
C ILE A 465 21.20 12.70 8.84
N LYS A 466 20.31 11.89 8.25
CA LYS A 466 19.02 11.52 8.86
C LYS A 466 19.24 10.92 10.24
N SER A 467 20.04 9.88 10.34
CA SER A 467 20.31 9.18 11.60
C SER A 467 20.91 10.10 12.65
N ALA A 468 21.83 11.00 12.30
CA ALA A 468 22.41 11.94 13.25
C ALA A 468 21.34 12.84 13.91
N MET A 469 20.31 13.25 13.16
CA MET A 469 19.17 13.97 13.73
C MET A 469 18.32 13.05 14.61
N LEU A 470 17.98 11.86 14.11
CA LEU A 470 17.07 10.94 14.79
C LEU A 470 17.60 10.45 16.14
N THR A 471 18.92 10.26 16.28
CA THR A 471 19.55 9.75 17.51
C THR A 471 19.97 10.86 18.48
N SER A 472 19.65 12.12 18.17
CA SER A 472 20.05 13.30 18.95
C SER A 472 18.86 14.18 19.34
N THR A 473 17.66 13.64 19.25
CA THR A 473 16.41 14.31 19.63
C THR A 473 16.31 14.55 21.14
N ILE A 474 15.34 15.38 21.51
CA ILE A 474 14.89 15.56 22.89
C ILE A 474 13.40 15.26 23.01
N ASP A 475 12.98 14.89 24.22
CA ASP A 475 11.56 14.68 24.54
C ASP A 475 10.73 15.95 24.32
N TYR A 476 9.49 15.74 23.93
CA TYR A 476 8.43 16.75 23.96
C TYR A 476 7.98 17.06 25.39
N ALA A 477 7.31 18.19 25.55
CA ALA A 477 6.81 18.67 26.82
C ALA A 477 5.61 17.87 27.36
N ASN A 478 5.03 16.96 26.58
CA ASN A 478 3.88 16.16 26.98
C ASN A 478 4.01 14.70 26.52
N ALA A 479 3.34 13.80 27.25
CA ALA A 479 3.44 12.36 27.06
C ALA A 479 2.89 11.88 25.72
N GLU A 480 1.78 12.46 25.23
CA GLU A 480 1.18 12.07 23.95
C GLU A 480 2.14 12.31 22.78
N SER A 481 2.83 13.46 22.78
CA SER A 481 3.83 13.76 21.75
C SER A 481 5.06 12.85 21.83
N ASN A 482 5.34 12.24 22.99
CA ASN A 482 6.45 11.30 23.16
C ASN A 482 6.07 9.87 22.76
N GLU A 483 4.83 9.58 22.39
CA GLU A 483 4.50 8.29 21.76
C GLU A 483 5.16 8.25 20.38
N ALA A 484 5.90 7.17 20.07
CA ALA A 484 6.71 7.10 18.85
C ALA A 484 5.89 7.37 17.57
N PHE A 485 4.68 6.80 17.44
CA PHE A 485 3.82 7.02 16.28
C PHE A 485 3.25 8.45 16.18
N VAL A 486 3.46 9.30 17.19
CA VAL A 486 3.06 10.71 17.19
C VAL A 486 4.25 11.62 16.91
N GLY A 487 5.33 11.47 17.67
CA GLY A 487 6.52 12.35 17.61
C GLY A 487 7.73 11.81 16.87
N GLY A 488 7.68 10.56 16.38
CA GLY A 488 8.83 9.86 15.85
C GLY A 488 9.87 9.60 16.94
N THR A 489 11.15 9.82 16.65
CA THR A 489 12.23 9.68 17.64
C THR A 489 12.31 10.87 18.62
N GLY A 490 11.51 11.94 18.43
CA GLY A 490 11.49 13.10 19.31
C GLY A 490 11.59 14.44 18.57
N PHE A 491 11.76 15.52 19.34
CA PHE A 491 11.95 16.87 18.79
C PHE A 491 13.41 17.11 18.41
N VAL A 492 13.63 17.71 17.24
CA VAL A 492 14.99 17.98 16.73
C VAL A 492 15.80 18.90 17.66
N GLU A 493 17.05 18.51 17.97
CA GLU A 493 17.97 19.30 18.79
C GLU A 493 19.34 19.49 18.10
N PRO A 494 19.52 20.62 17.39
CA PRO A 494 20.73 20.87 16.64
C PRO A 494 22.04 20.99 17.43
N ARG A 495 22.01 21.10 18.77
CA ARG A 495 23.28 21.16 19.53
C ARG A 495 23.94 19.80 19.70
N ALA A 496 23.19 18.70 19.55
CA ALA A 496 23.68 17.35 19.78
C ALA A 496 24.10 16.63 18.48
N PHE A 497 23.40 16.86 17.37
CA PHE A 497 23.60 16.12 16.11
C PHE A 497 24.87 16.41 15.31
N LEU A 498 25.70 17.41 15.69
CA LEU A 498 27.04 17.59 15.07
C LEU A 498 28.04 16.51 15.52
N GLU A 499 27.82 15.92 16.69
CA GLU A 499 28.64 14.85 17.26
C GLU A 499 27.71 13.75 17.79
N PRO A 500 26.94 13.06 16.92
CA PRO A 500 25.82 12.20 17.33
C PRO A 500 26.28 10.91 18.01
N GLY A 501 27.58 10.63 18.08
CA GLY A 501 28.14 9.38 18.61
C GLY A 501 28.14 8.25 17.58
N LEU A 502 26.98 7.64 17.33
CA LEU A 502 26.78 6.60 16.32
C LEU A 502 25.69 7.02 15.33
N VAL A 503 25.80 6.55 14.10
CA VAL A 503 24.76 6.68 13.07
C VAL A 503 24.46 5.32 12.43
N PHE A 504 23.23 5.17 11.98
CA PHE A 504 22.69 4.00 11.26
C PHE A 504 22.54 4.39 9.79
N ASP A 505 23.49 3.96 8.98
CA ASP A 505 23.58 4.31 7.56
C ASP A 505 22.97 3.17 6.74
N SER A 506 21.85 3.45 6.05
CA SER A 506 21.23 2.49 5.12
C SER A 506 21.56 2.85 3.67
N THR A 507 21.60 1.83 2.83
CA THR A 507 22.06 1.89 1.45
C THR A 507 20.93 1.60 0.47
N GLU A 508 21.16 1.85 -0.81
CA GLU A 508 20.22 1.48 -1.87
C GLU A 508 19.89 -0.03 -1.84
N ALA A 509 20.86 -0.89 -1.52
CA ALA A 509 20.64 -2.32 -1.42
C ALA A 509 19.69 -2.69 -0.27
N ASP A 510 19.75 -1.96 0.85
CA ASP A 510 18.84 -2.16 1.99
C ASP A 510 17.41 -1.76 1.60
N TRP A 511 17.26 -0.67 0.86
CA TRP A 511 15.95 -0.19 0.39
C TRP A 511 15.35 -1.08 -0.70
N ASP A 512 16.18 -1.63 -1.60
CA ASP A 512 15.73 -2.59 -2.60
C ASP A 512 15.29 -3.91 -1.96
N ALA A 513 16.00 -4.37 -0.92
CA ALA A 513 15.59 -5.52 -0.13
C ALA A 513 14.25 -5.25 0.59
N PHE A 514 14.10 -4.06 1.19
CA PHE A 514 12.85 -3.63 1.81
C PHE A 514 11.68 -3.58 0.82
N LEU A 515 11.87 -2.98 -0.36
CA LEU A 515 10.81 -2.94 -1.38
C LEU A 515 10.44 -4.33 -1.92
N ALA A 516 11.36 -5.28 -1.90
CA ALA A 516 11.10 -6.66 -2.30
C ALA A 516 10.31 -7.44 -1.25
N ASP A 517 10.48 -7.12 0.03
CA ASP A 517 9.77 -7.74 1.15
C ASP A 517 9.65 -6.77 2.36
N PRO A 518 8.62 -5.90 2.36
CA PRO A 518 8.43 -4.93 3.43
C PRO A 518 8.18 -5.56 4.81
N SER A 519 7.73 -6.81 4.86
CA SER A 519 7.49 -7.55 6.10
C SER A 519 8.76 -7.82 6.91
N THR A 520 9.93 -7.75 6.26
CA THR A 520 11.24 -7.88 6.91
C THR A 520 11.92 -6.53 7.17
N GLY A 521 11.22 -5.41 6.97
CA GLY A 521 11.79 -4.07 7.11
C GLY A 521 12.34 -3.72 8.48
N TYR A 522 12.03 -4.50 9.53
CA TYR A 522 12.66 -4.35 10.85
C TYR A 522 14.18 -4.62 10.81
N ASP A 523 14.69 -5.30 9.78
CA ASP A 523 16.12 -5.51 9.51
C ASP A 523 16.81 -4.31 8.83
N LEU A 524 16.06 -3.31 8.35
CA LEU A 524 16.64 -2.08 7.80
C LEU A 524 17.61 -1.45 8.80
N ASN A 525 18.78 -1.01 8.32
CA ASN A 525 19.76 -0.30 9.15
C ASN A 525 19.31 1.14 9.45
N ALA A 526 18.23 1.27 10.22
CA ALA A 526 17.57 2.52 10.58
C ALA A 526 17.73 2.83 12.08
N ALA A 527 17.53 4.09 12.44
CA ALA A 527 17.56 4.60 13.81
C ALA A 527 16.25 4.34 14.59
N SER A 528 15.63 3.18 14.33
CA SER A 528 14.48 2.65 15.07
C SER A 528 14.39 1.14 14.84
N VAL A 529 13.58 0.48 15.67
CA VAL A 529 13.17 -0.92 15.48
C VAL A 529 11.65 -0.98 15.58
N SER A 530 10.98 -1.60 14.61
CA SER A 530 9.53 -1.79 14.63
C SER A 530 9.18 -3.22 14.23
N VAL A 531 8.76 -4.03 15.20
CA VAL A 531 8.38 -5.44 15.01
C VAL A 531 6.85 -5.53 15.04
N PRO A 532 6.16 -5.67 13.89
CA PRO A 532 4.68 -5.68 13.85
C PRO A 532 4.05 -6.96 14.39
N ALA A 533 4.88 -7.98 14.64
CA ALA A 533 4.49 -9.36 14.87
C ALA A 533 5.45 -10.04 15.87
N LEU A 534 5.35 -9.71 17.17
CA LEU A 534 6.23 -10.26 18.20
C LEU A 534 5.59 -11.47 18.91
N GLY A 535 5.85 -12.66 18.39
CA GLY A 535 5.39 -13.95 18.94
C GLY A 535 6.26 -14.51 20.07
N ALA A 536 6.22 -15.84 20.25
CA ALA A 536 6.94 -16.55 21.31
C ALA A 536 8.46 -16.58 21.08
N GLU A 537 8.84 -16.76 19.82
CA GLU A 537 10.23 -16.79 19.40
C GLU A 537 10.75 -15.35 19.27
N PRO A 538 11.92 -15.04 19.85
CA PRO A 538 12.50 -13.71 19.74
C PRO A 538 12.79 -13.32 18.29
N THR A 539 12.45 -12.09 17.91
CA THR A 539 12.90 -11.50 16.65
C THR A 539 14.33 -11.02 16.80
N THR A 540 15.20 -11.45 15.89
CA THR A 540 16.63 -11.09 15.89
C THR A 540 16.95 -10.32 14.63
N LEU A 541 17.58 -9.17 14.78
CA LEU A 541 17.95 -8.26 13.69
C LEU A 541 19.39 -7.77 13.84
N THR A 542 20.04 -7.44 12.72
CA THR A 542 21.41 -6.93 12.71
C THR A 542 21.41 -5.44 12.41
N ARG A 543 22.22 -4.67 13.16
CA ARG A 543 22.52 -3.26 12.86
C ARG A 543 23.99 -3.09 12.60
N THR A 544 24.30 -2.29 11.59
CA THR A 544 25.65 -1.77 11.37
C THR A 544 25.73 -0.37 11.96
N VAL A 545 26.41 -0.23 13.09
CA VAL A 545 26.63 1.08 13.73
C VAL A 545 27.90 1.71 13.19
N THR A 546 27.82 2.99 12.82
CA THR A 546 28.95 3.76 12.27
C THR A 546 29.34 4.85 13.26
N ASN A 547 30.63 4.98 13.56
CA ASN A 547 31.16 6.10 14.36
C ASN A 547 31.70 7.18 13.42
N PRO A 548 30.97 8.30 13.19
CA PRO A 548 31.45 9.36 12.32
C PRO A 548 32.52 10.25 12.98
N GLY A 549 32.83 10.03 14.26
CA GLY A 549 33.79 10.80 15.03
C GLY A 549 35.26 10.56 14.64
N ALA A 550 36.12 11.47 15.07
CA ALA A 550 37.55 11.45 14.75
C ALA A 550 38.40 10.55 15.68
N ALA A 551 37.77 9.86 16.64
CA ALA A 551 38.43 8.97 17.58
C ALA A 551 37.64 7.68 17.79
N ASP A 552 38.36 6.58 18.05
CA ASP A 552 37.75 5.31 18.45
C ASP A 552 36.94 5.51 19.72
N ALA A 553 35.73 4.96 19.77
CA ALA A 553 34.83 5.06 20.90
C ALA A 553 34.27 3.69 21.26
N THR A 554 34.05 3.46 22.56
CA THR A 554 33.42 2.23 23.07
C THR A 554 32.06 2.58 23.63
N PHE A 555 31.03 1.94 23.11
CA PHE A 555 29.65 2.14 23.51
C PHE A 555 29.12 0.92 24.24
N GLU A 556 28.40 1.16 25.34
CA GLU A 556 27.68 0.15 26.11
C GLU A 556 26.17 0.27 25.81
N ALA A 557 25.56 -0.84 25.39
CA ALA A 557 24.14 -0.91 25.08
C ALA A 557 23.29 -1.16 26.33
N SER A 558 22.15 -0.50 26.43
CA SER A 558 21.13 -0.72 27.47
C SER A 558 19.74 -0.48 26.93
N PHE A 559 18.75 -1.20 27.45
CA PHE A 559 17.34 -1.03 27.10
C PHE A 559 16.52 -0.53 28.30
N ALA A 560 15.64 0.43 28.07
CA ALA A 560 14.66 0.93 29.02
C ALA A 560 13.26 0.79 28.40
N GLY A 561 12.41 -0.08 28.94
CA GLY A 561 11.06 -0.30 28.41
C GLY A 561 10.18 -1.07 29.40
N PRO A 562 8.97 -1.47 29.00
CA PRO A 562 8.06 -2.20 29.85
C PRO A 562 8.57 -3.62 30.14
N ASP A 563 8.17 -4.19 31.29
CA ASP A 563 8.53 -5.56 31.69
C ASP A 563 7.96 -6.65 30.74
N THR A 564 7.09 -6.25 29.80
CA THR A 564 6.47 -7.08 28.75
C THR A 564 7.37 -7.29 27.53
N LEU A 565 8.48 -6.54 27.43
CA LEU A 565 9.51 -6.70 26.42
C LEU A 565 10.89 -6.97 27.05
N SER A 566 11.67 -7.83 26.40
CA SER A 566 13.10 -7.96 26.68
C SER A 566 13.89 -7.68 25.40
N VAL A 567 14.69 -6.61 25.42
CA VAL A 567 15.59 -6.25 24.31
C VAL A 567 17.04 -6.40 24.77
N THR A 568 17.85 -7.11 23.99
CA THR A 568 19.27 -7.32 24.27
C THR A 568 20.12 -7.07 23.04
N VAL A 569 21.39 -6.71 23.26
CA VAL A 569 22.37 -6.42 22.19
C VAL A 569 23.61 -7.29 22.37
N GLU A 570 24.07 -7.94 21.30
CA GLU A 570 25.32 -8.70 21.26
C GLU A 570 26.26 -8.19 20.15
N PRO A 571 27.50 -7.79 20.46
CA PRO A 571 28.05 -7.61 21.80
C PRO A 571 27.44 -6.39 22.52
N ALA A 572 27.19 -6.51 23.83
CA ALA A 572 26.65 -5.41 24.65
C ALA A 572 27.62 -4.23 24.81
N SER A 573 28.93 -4.47 24.61
CA SER A 573 29.99 -3.46 24.59
C SER A 573 30.70 -3.55 23.25
N VAL A 574 30.66 -2.48 22.47
CA VAL A 574 31.24 -2.44 21.12
C VAL A 574 32.21 -1.27 20.98
N THR A 575 33.45 -1.55 20.55
CA THR A 575 34.42 -0.51 20.18
C THR A 575 34.34 -0.27 18.68
N VAL A 576 33.96 0.94 18.29
CA VAL A 576 33.84 1.35 16.89
C VAL A 576 34.99 2.30 16.54
N PRO A 577 35.84 1.96 15.56
CA PRO A 577 36.95 2.83 15.15
C PRO A 577 36.47 4.19 14.63
N ALA A 578 37.32 5.22 14.72
CA ALA A 578 37.06 6.52 14.10
C ALA A 578 36.74 6.38 12.60
N GLY A 579 35.57 6.88 12.16
CA GLY A 579 35.10 6.74 10.78
C GLY A 579 34.86 5.29 10.34
N GLY A 580 34.78 4.35 11.30
CA GLY A 580 34.60 2.92 11.07
C GLY A 580 33.22 2.43 11.47
N THR A 581 32.97 1.15 11.25
CA THR A 581 31.71 0.48 11.56
C THR A 581 31.91 -0.73 12.47
N ALA A 582 30.84 -1.17 13.12
CA ALA A 582 30.74 -2.45 13.80
C ALA A 582 29.33 -3.02 13.63
N GLU A 583 29.21 -4.34 13.62
CA GLU A 583 27.91 -5.02 13.62
C GLU A 583 27.50 -5.35 15.05
N VAL A 584 26.21 -5.16 15.34
CA VAL A 584 25.56 -5.58 16.57
C VAL A 584 24.28 -6.33 16.23
N THR A 585 23.98 -7.36 17.02
CA THR A 585 22.74 -8.12 16.91
C THR A 585 21.80 -7.67 18.01
N ILE A 586 20.60 -7.21 17.64
CA ILE A 586 19.53 -6.84 18.55
C ILE A 586 18.54 -8.01 18.60
N THR A 587 18.19 -8.46 19.79
CA THR A 587 17.15 -9.49 20.00
C THR A 587 16.01 -8.88 20.79
N VAL A 588 14.81 -8.88 20.20
CA VAL A 588 13.56 -8.44 20.81
C VAL A 588 12.74 -9.69 21.18
N ALA A 589 12.46 -9.89 22.45
CA ALA A 589 11.74 -11.05 22.95
C ALA A 589 10.47 -10.64 23.69
N ASN A 590 9.39 -11.38 23.46
CA ASN A 590 8.11 -11.21 24.15
C ASN A 590 8.19 -11.82 25.56
N THR A 591 7.99 -11.00 26.60
CA THR A 591 7.91 -11.47 28.00
C THR A 591 6.51 -11.31 28.60
N GLY A 592 5.53 -10.92 27.77
CA GLY A 592 4.14 -10.70 28.16
C GLY A 592 3.47 -9.52 27.46
N ALA A 593 3.92 -9.14 26.25
CA ALA A 593 3.29 -8.12 25.42
C ALA A 593 1.86 -8.57 25.07
N PRO A 594 0.83 -7.74 25.32
CA PRO A 594 -0.54 -8.06 24.95
C PRO A 594 -0.69 -8.18 23.43
N VAL A 595 -1.57 -9.09 23.01
CA VAL A 595 -1.88 -9.33 21.59
C VAL A 595 -2.46 -8.06 20.97
N ASP A 596 -1.99 -7.73 19.77
CA ASP A 596 -2.37 -6.57 18.97
C ASP A 596 -2.13 -5.20 19.64
N GLU A 597 -1.37 -5.15 20.74
CA GLU A 597 -0.98 -3.92 21.40
C GLU A 597 0.51 -3.61 21.18
N TRP A 598 0.79 -2.41 20.66
CA TRP A 598 2.15 -1.90 20.56
C TRP A 598 2.74 -1.65 21.94
N GLN A 599 3.94 -2.18 22.15
CA GLN A 599 4.80 -1.91 23.29
C GLN A 599 5.98 -1.07 22.81
N GLU A 600 6.41 -0.12 23.64
CA GLU A 600 7.45 0.86 23.29
C GLU A 600 8.52 0.92 24.38
N GLY A 601 9.79 1.05 23.98
CA GLY A 601 10.91 1.37 24.87
C GLY A 601 12.13 1.83 24.11
N ASP A 602 13.15 2.27 24.83
CA ASP A 602 14.33 2.93 24.27
C ASP A 602 15.56 2.01 24.36
N LEU A 603 16.22 1.82 23.22
CA LEU A 603 17.52 1.17 23.15
C LEU A 603 18.60 2.25 23.01
N SER A 604 19.51 2.33 23.97
CA SER A 604 20.54 3.36 23.99
C SER A 604 21.96 2.77 24.05
N TRP A 605 22.90 3.43 23.37
CA TRP A 605 24.34 3.19 23.42
C TRP A 605 25.04 4.37 24.08
N THR A 606 25.73 4.11 25.20
CA THR A 606 26.37 5.17 25.99
C THR A 606 27.90 5.10 25.91
N SER A 607 28.54 6.24 25.65
CA SER A 607 29.99 6.44 25.72
C SER A 607 30.32 7.76 26.43
N GLY A 608 30.61 7.71 27.73
CA GLY A 608 30.88 8.91 28.52
C GLY A 608 29.61 9.75 28.72
N GLU A 609 29.58 10.96 28.16
CA GLU A 609 28.40 11.84 28.16
C GLU A 609 27.56 11.69 26.87
N THR A 610 28.06 10.99 25.85
CA THR A 610 27.35 10.74 24.60
C THR A 610 26.38 9.58 24.78
N VAL A 611 25.11 9.81 24.44
CA VAL A 611 24.04 8.82 24.41
C VAL A 611 23.47 8.82 23.00
N VAL A 612 23.42 7.64 22.38
CA VAL A 612 22.75 7.38 21.10
C VAL A 612 21.51 6.57 21.43
N GLU A 613 20.33 7.07 21.11
CA GLU A 613 19.07 6.41 21.47
C GLU A 613 18.23 6.15 20.22
N ILE A 614 17.56 4.98 20.19
CA ILE A 614 16.58 4.63 19.18
C ILE A 614 15.35 3.99 19.85
N PRO A 615 14.12 4.29 19.39
CA PRO A 615 12.93 3.63 19.89
C PRO A 615 12.84 2.19 19.35
N VAL A 616 12.31 1.31 20.19
CA VAL A 616 11.96 -0.08 19.88
C VAL A 616 10.45 -0.24 20.08
N LEU A 617 9.75 -0.47 18.99
CA LEU A 617 8.34 -0.77 18.93
C LEU A 617 8.16 -2.25 18.64
N ALA A 618 7.31 -2.91 19.42
CA ALA A 618 6.93 -4.28 19.14
C ALA A 618 5.45 -4.50 19.46
N ARG A 619 4.69 -5.01 18.51
CA ARG A 619 3.29 -5.40 18.72
C ARG A 619 3.24 -6.85 19.12
N GLY A 620 2.65 -7.14 20.28
CA GLY A 620 2.48 -8.52 20.72
C GLY A 620 1.63 -9.28 19.71
N GLN A 621 2.11 -10.45 19.29
CA GLN A 621 1.31 -11.41 18.53
C GLN A 621 1.06 -12.61 19.44
N GLU A 622 0.01 -13.38 19.17
CA GLU A 622 -0.14 -14.68 19.81
C GLU A 622 1.16 -15.48 19.67
N SER A 623 1.55 -16.12 20.78
CA SER A 623 2.77 -16.90 20.80
C SER A 623 2.63 -18.08 19.83
N ASP A 624 3.52 -18.19 18.84
CA ASP A 624 3.81 -19.42 18.07
C ASP A 624 4.33 -20.58 18.96
N GLY A 625 3.94 -20.64 20.23
CA GLY A 625 4.13 -21.77 21.11
C GLY A 625 3.23 -22.92 20.67
N GLY A 626 3.48 -23.45 19.47
CA GLY A 626 2.75 -24.55 18.86
C GLY A 626 1.24 -24.38 18.99
N GLU A 627 0.64 -23.52 18.18
CA GLU A 627 -0.80 -23.56 18.04
C GLU A 627 -1.23 -24.96 17.56
N PRO A 628 -2.27 -25.57 18.18
CA PRO A 628 -3.07 -26.53 17.44
C PRO A 628 -3.76 -25.78 16.30
N ASP A 629 -3.73 -26.34 15.08
CA ASP A 629 -4.31 -25.78 13.85
C ASP A 629 -5.67 -25.09 14.07
N PRO A 630 -6.00 -24.03 13.29
CA PRO A 630 -7.32 -23.42 13.32
C PRO A 630 -8.39 -24.47 13.04
N MET A 631 -9.37 -24.57 13.94
CA MET A 631 -10.39 -25.61 13.92
C MET A 631 -11.49 -25.41 12.86
N VAL A 632 -11.59 -24.22 12.25
CA VAL A 632 -12.46 -23.95 11.11
C VAL A 632 -11.58 -23.74 9.89
N GLU A 633 -11.62 -24.67 8.96
CA GLU A 633 -10.86 -24.62 7.72
C GLU A 633 -11.56 -23.71 6.70
N ARG A 634 -10.80 -23.10 5.78
CA ARG A 634 -11.38 -22.33 4.66
C ARG A 634 -10.79 -22.80 3.34
N VAL A 635 -11.67 -23.11 2.40
CA VAL A 635 -11.32 -23.46 1.02
C VAL A 635 -11.78 -22.33 0.12
N PHE A 636 -10.84 -21.59 -0.45
CA PHE A 636 -11.12 -20.41 -1.26
C PHE A 636 -10.04 -20.16 -2.30
N GLY A 637 -10.44 -19.58 -3.43
CA GLY A 637 -9.53 -18.97 -4.39
C GLY A 637 -9.76 -17.46 -4.50
N THR A 638 -8.98 -16.80 -5.36
CA THR A 638 -9.09 -15.36 -5.63
C THR A 638 -10.44 -14.94 -6.22
N ASP A 639 -11.15 -15.87 -6.86
CA ASP A 639 -12.51 -15.72 -7.35
C ASP A 639 -13.27 -17.07 -7.30
N ARG A 640 -14.52 -17.10 -7.75
CA ARG A 640 -15.38 -18.30 -7.78
C ARG A 640 -14.82 -19.46 -8.61
N TYR A 641 -14.04 -19.17 -9.66
CA TYR A 641 -13.46 -20.19 -10.53
C TYR A 641 -12.25 -20.82 -9.84
N ALA A 642 -11.43 -19.99 -9.18
CA ALA A 642 -10.34 -20.45 -8.33
C ALA A 642 -10.86 -21.21 -7.11
N THR A 643 -11.93 -20.76 -6.43
CA THR A 643 -12.53 -21.53 -5.33
C THR A 643 -13.02 -22.90 -5.80
N ALA A 644 -13.68 -22.99 -6.96
CA ALA A 644 -14.08 -24.28 -7.52
C ALA A 644 -12.87 -25.18 -7.85
N ALA A 645 -11.76 -24.59 -8.30
CA ALA A 645 -10.49 -25.32 -8.49
C ALA A 645 -9.93 -25.86 -7.17
N GLU A 646 -9.90 -25.06 -6.11
CA GLU A 646 -9.45 -25.51 -4.78
C GLU A 646 -10.37 -26.60 -4.20
N ILE A 647 -11.70 -26.48 -4.35
CA ILE A 647 -12.65 -27.53 -3.94
C ILE A 647 -12.39 -28.81 -4.75
N SER A 648 -12.09 -28.72 -6.05
CA SER A 648 -11.81 -29.90 -6.87
C SER A 648 -10.57 -30.67 -6.44
N ALA A 649 -9.59 -29.98 -5.83
CA ALA A 649 -8.38 -30.61 -5.32
C ALA A 649 -8.62 -31.48 -4.07
N LEU A 650 -9.79 -31.40 -3.44
CA LEU A 650 -10.17 -32.21 -2.28
C LEU A 650 -10.65 -33.61 -2.68
N TYR A 651 -10.95 -33.86 -3.96
CA TYR A 651 -11.41 -35.16 -4.40
C TYR A 651 -10.22 -36.12 -4.66
N PRO A 652 -10.27 -37.36 -4.14
CA PRO A 652 -9.30 -38.38 -4.47
C PRO A 652 -9.64 -39.06 -5.81
N ASP A 653 -8.62 -39.27 -6.66
CA ASP A 653 -8.69 -40.05 -7.92
C ASP A 653 -9.86 -39.64 -8.87
N ILE A 654 -9.60 -38.70 -9.78
CA ILE A 654 -10.63 -38.11 -10.65
C ILE A 654 -10.58 -38.66 -12.08
N ASP A 655 -11.65 -39.38 -12.47
CA ASP A 655 -11.86 -39.84 -13.85
C ASP A 655 -12.82 -38.92 -14.63
N THR A 656 -13.74 -38.24 -13.95
CA THR A 656 -14.77 -37.40 -14.55
C THR A 656 -14.81 -36.02 -13.89
N VAL A 657 -14.94 -34.96 -14.68
CA VAL A 657 -15.16 -33.58 -14.18
C VAL A 657 -16.43 -33.00 -14.79
N TYR A 658 -17.24 -32.36 -13.96
CA TYR A 658 -18.43 -31.63 -14.40
C TYR A 658 -18.08 -30.15 -14.59
N ILE A 659 -18.50 -29.57 -15.72
CA ILE A 659 -18.31 -28.15 -16.03
C ILE A 659 -19.65 -27.45 -16.00
N ALA A 660 -19.76 -26.41 -15.17
CA ALA A 660 -20.95 -25.59 -15.06
C ALA A 660 -20.64 -24.10 -15.25
N SER A 661 -21.67 -23.32 -15.61
CA SER A 661 -21.52 -21.88 -15.72
C SER A 661 -21.40 -21.22 -14.33
N GLY A 662 -20.38 -20.37 -14.17
CA GLY A 662 -20.17 -19.54 -12.98
C GLY A 662 -21.04 -18.26 -12.95
N THR A 663 -21.93 -18.08 -13.92
CA THR A 663 -22.84 -16.93 -14.05
C THR A 663 -24.31 -17.33 -14.28
N GLY A 664 -24.59 -18.54 -14.77
CA GLY A 664 -25.94 -19.10 -14.98
C GLY A 664 -26.11 -20.49 -14.34
N PHE A 665 -26.59 -20.54 -13.10
CA PHE A 665 -26.43 -21.72 -12.23
C PHE A 665 -27.56 -22.76 -12.27
N ALA A 666 -28.68 -22.47 -12.94
CA ALA A 666 -29.86 -23.33 -12.85
C ALA A 666 -29.60 -24.76 -13.34
N ASP A 667 -28.86 -24.89 -14.44
CA ASP A 667 -28.49 -26.19 -15.00
C ASP A 667 -27.50 -26.96 -14.10
N ALA A 668 -26.75 -26.24 -13.27
CA ALA A 668 -25.70 -26.79 -12.43
C ALA A 668 -26.24 -27.46 -11.15
N MET A 669 -27.33 -26.93 -10.57
CA MET A 669 -27.87 -27.45 -9.29
C MET A 669 -28.39 -28.88 -9.39
N SER A 670 -29.00 -29.25 -10.51
CA SER A 670 -29.43 -30.62 -10.77
C SER A 670 -28.28 -31.55 -11.18
N GLY A 671 -27.10 -31.00 -11.47
CA GLY A 671 -25.92 -31.75 -11.85
C GLY A 671 -25.11 -32.23 -10.64
N SER A 672 -25.14 -31.52 -9.51
CA SER A 672 -24.36 -31.90 -8.32
C SER A 672 -24.65 -33.33 -7.83
N PRO A 673 -25.91 -33.83 -7.74
CA PRO A 673 -26.15 -35.22 -7.34
C PRO A 673 -25.55 -36.23 -8.33
N ALA A 674 -25.62 -35.94 -9.64
CA ALA A 674 -25.03 -36.81 -10.65
C ALA A 674 -23.50 -36.80 -10.58
N ALA A 675 -22.90 -35.64 -10.27
CA ALA A 675 -21.48 -35.47 -10.02
C ALA A 675 -21.03 -36.22 -8.77
N SER A 676 -21.76 -36.13 -7.65
CA SER A 676 -21.47 -36.89 -6.42
C SER A 676 -21.46 -38.41 -6.64
N GLN A 677 -22.23 -38.89 -7.60
CA GLN A 677 -22.32 -40.31 -7.97
C GLN A 677 -21.40 -40.70 -9.15
N GLY A 678 -20.66 -39.74 -9.72
CA GLY A 678 -19.78 -40.01 -10.85
C GLY A 678 -20.48 -40.50 -12.11
N LEU A 679 -21.77 -40.17 -12.28
CA LEU A 679 -22.56 -40.66 -13.40
C LEU A 679 -22.05 -40.04 -14.70
N VAL A 680 -22.05 -40.79 -15.79
CA VAL A 680 -21.74 -40.25 -17.12
C VAL A 680 -22.88 -40.49 -18.12
N PRO A 681 -23.07 -39.61 -19.11
CA PRO A 681 -24.06 -39.84 -20.15
C PRO A 681 -23.80 -41.15 -20.90
N GLN A 682 -24.85 -41.87 -21.30
CA GLN A 682 -24.78 -43.19 -21.97
C GLN A 682 -23.95 -43.25 -23.28
N MET A 683 -23.50 -42.10 -23.81
CA MET A 683 -22.62 -42.03 -24.98
C MET A 683 -21.13 -42.17 -24.64
N MET A 684 -20.75 -42.10 -23.36
CA MET A 684 -19.38 -42.35 -22.91
C MET A 684 -19.08 -43.85 -22.81
N THR A 685 -17.81 -44.24 -22.97
CA THR A 685 -17.39 -45.66 -23.05
C THR A 685 -16.81 -46.23 -21.75
N THR A 686 -16.75 -45.41 -20.69
CA THR A 686 -16.23 -45.79 -19.37
C THR A 686 -17.36 -46.15 -18.41
N PRO A 687 -17.15 -47.06 -17.44
CA PRO A 687 -18.13 -47.32 -16.39
C PRO A 687 -18.31 -46.09 -15.48
N ASP A 688 -19.55 -45.86 -15.01
CA ASP A 688 -19.84 -44.95 -13.89
C ASP A 688 -19.10 -45.42 -12.63
N GLY A 689 -18.85 -44.51 -11.67
CA GLY A 689 -18.65 -44.95 -10.28
C GLY A 689 -17.87 -44.05 -9.35
N ASP A 690 -17.02 -43.15 -9.85
CA ASP A 690 -16.17 -42.33 -8.98
C ASP A 690 -16.69 -40.88 -8.87
N PRO A 691 -16.87 -40.34 -7.66
CA PRO A 691 -17.36 -38.98 -7.45
C PRO A 691 -16.54 -37.94 -8.21
N ALA A 692 -17.24 -36.99 -8.81
CA ALA A 692 -16.67 -36.02 -9.74
C ALA A 692 -16.80 -34.58 -9.20
N PRO A 693 -15.75 -33.75 -9.30
CA PRO A 693 -15.83 -32.35 -8.91
C PRO A 693 -16.60 -31.55 -9.96
N VAL A 694 -17.23 -30.47 -9.49
CA VAL A 694 -17.86 -29.46 -10.35
C VAL A 694 -16.93 -28.25 -10.44
N LEU A 695 -16.36 -28.03 -11.61
CA LEU A 695 -15.61 -26.81 -11.93
C LEU A 695 -16.51 -25.79 -12.63
N LEU A 696 -16.14 -24.51 -12.48
CA LEU A 696 -16.90 -23.40 -13.06
C LEU A 696 -16.19 -22.78 -14.26
N THR A 697 -16.96 -22.31 -15.24
CA THR A 697 -16.46 -21.54 -16.38
C THR A 697 -17.30 -20.30 -16.63
N LYS A 698 -16.78 -19.32 -17.37
CA LYS A 698 -17.65 -18.33 -18.02
C LYS A 698 -18.33 -18.96 -19.23
N THR A 699 -19.40 -18.34 -19.71
CA THR A 699 -20.13 -18.82 -20.89
C THR A 699 -19.24 -18.89 -22.13
N ASP A 700 -18.37 -17.90 -22.33
CA ASP A 700 -17.59 -17.67 -23.56
C ASP A 700 -16.07 -17.72 -23.36
N GLN A 701 -15.62 -18.15 -22.18
CA GLN A 701 -14.20 -18.21 -21.84
C GLN A 701 -13.93 -19.25 -20.76
N LEU A 702 -12.93 -20.12 -20.98
CA LEU A 702 -12.39 -20.99 -19.95
C LEU A 702 -11.44 -20.18 -19.02
N PRO A 703 -11.75 -20.04 -17.72
CA PRO A 703 -10.87 -19.33 -16.78
C PRO A 703 -9.55 -20.08 -16.60
N ASN A 704 -8.46 -19.34 -16.38
CA ASN A 704 -7.14 -19.93 -16.17
C ASN A 704 -7.10 -20.89 -14.97
N ALA A 705 -7.82 -20.59 -13.88
CA ALA A 705 -7.91 -21.48 -12.73
C ALA A 705 -8.59 -22.81 -13.07
N THR A 706 -9.68 -22.77 -13.85
CA THR A 706 -10.39 -23.94 -14.35
C THR A 706 -9.51 -24.78 -15.29
N ALA A 707 -8.80 -24.12 -16.22
CA ALA A 707 -7.87 -24.77 -17.13
C ALA A 707 -6.68 -25.42 -16.39
N ALA A 708 -6.17 -24.77 -15.34
CA ALA A 708 -5.10 -25.30 -14.51
C ALA A 708 -5.56 -26.50 -13.67
N ALA A 709 -6.76 -26.42 -13.09
CA ALA A 709 -7.38 -27.53 -12.38
C ALA A 709 -7.58 -28.75 -13.30
N LEU A 710 -8.16 -28.56 -14.48
CA LEU A 710 -8.32 -29.62 -15.48
C LEU A 710 -6.97 -30.25 -15.89
N GLY A 711 -5.93 -29.43 -16.07
CA GLY A 711 -4.59 -29.93 -16.38
C GLY A 711 -3.94 -30.72 -15.24
N THR A 712 -4.38 -30.50 -14.00
CA THR A 712 -3.87 -31.19 -12.80
C THR A 712 -4.65 -32.46 -12.52
N LEU A 713 -5.98 -32.40 -12.66
CA LEU A 713 -6.89 -33.54 -12.48
C LEU A 713 -6.73 -34.57 -13.61
N ASP A 714 -6.34 -34.14 -14.81
CA ASP A 714 -6.15 -34.99 -16.00
C ASP A 714 -7.35 -35.93 -16.26
N PRO A 715 -8.59 -35.42 -16.32
CA PRO A 715 -9.78 -36.26 -16.33
C PRO A 715 -9.96 -36.99 -17.66
N SER A 716 -10.41 -38.23 -17.60
CA SER A 716 -10.78 -38.97 -18.81
C SER A 716 -12.05 -38.41 -19.46
N ASN A 717 -13.00 -37.94 -18.65
CA ASN A 717 -14.31 -37.50 -19.09
C ASN A 717 -14.64 -36.08 -18.59
N ILE A 718 -15.25 -35.27 -19.44
CA ILE A 718 -15.74 -33.93 -19.08
C ILE A 718 -17.23 -33.84 -19.43
N VAL A 719 -18.07 -33.53 -18.43
CA VAL A 719 -19.53 -33.39 -18.61
C VAL A 719 -19.92 -31.92 -18.50
N ILE A 720 -20.33 -31.31 -19.60
CA ILE A 720 -20.86 -29.95 -19.62
C ILE A 720 -22.34 -29.96 -19.21
N LEU A 721 -22.69 -29.08 -18.26
CA LEU A 721 -24.05 -28.87 -17.78
C LEU A 721 -24.72 -27.67 -18.48
N GLY A 722 -25.80 -27.93 -19.19
CA GLY A 722 -26.56 -26.92 -19.92
C GLY A 722 -26.13 -26.76 -21.38
N GLY A 723 -26.90 -25.97 -22.14
CA GLY A 723 -26.64 -25.72 -23.56
C GLY A 723 -25.66 -24.56 -23.81
N ASP A 724 -25.56 -24.11 -25.06
CA ASP A 724 -24.66 -23.03 -25.50
C ASP A 724 -24.82 -21.71 -24.72
N GLY A 725 -26.00 -21.47 -24.12
CA GLY A 725 -26.23 -20.31 -23.28
C GLY A 725 -25.58 -20.37 -21.89
N ALA A 726 -25.19 -21.56 -21.44
CA ALA A 726 -24.49 -21.78 -20.17
C ALA A 726 -22.97 -21.89 -20.40
N VAL A 727 -22.57 -22.73 -21.36
CA VAL A 727 -21.18 -22.94 -21.79
C VAL A 727 -21.22 -23.05 -23.31
N ASP A 728 -20.59 -22.11 -24.02
CA ASP A 728 -20.66 -22.05 -25.47
C ASP A 728 -19.75 -23.08 -26.16
N GLY A 729 -19.86 -23.15 -27.49
CA GLY A 729 -19.10 -24.08 -28.31
C GLY A 729 -17.59 -23.80 -28.36
N ASP A 730 -17.14 -22.58 -28.07
CA ASP A 730 -15.71 -22.23 -28.06
C ASP A 730 -15.06 -22.76 -26.78
N VAL A 731 -15.73 -22.61 -25.63
CA VAL A 731 -15.30 -23.23 -24.37
C VAL A 731 -15.36 -24.76 -24.46
N GLU A 732 -16.42 -25.33 -25.04
CA GLU A 732 -16.52 -26.79 -25.28
C GLU A 732 -15.34 -27.31 -26.12
N ALA A 733 -14.96 -26.58 -27.17
CA ALA A 733 -13.83 -26.94 -28.02
C ALA A 733 -12.50 -26.90 -27.25
N GLU A 734 -12.33 -25.94 -26.34
CA GLU A 734 -11.13 -25.81 -25.48
C GLU A 734 -11.05 -26.96 -24.46
N LEU A 735 -12.18 -27.34 -23.85
CA LEU A 735 -12.27 -28.46 -22.91
C LEU A 735 -11.83 -29.80 -23.54
N GLY A 736 -12.05 -29.97 -24.86
CA GLY A 736 -11.61 -31.16 -25.60
C GLY A 736 -10.10 -31.40 -25.61
N ALA A 737 -9.29 -30.43 -25.16
CA ALA A 737 -7.86 -30.62 -24.94
C ALA A 737 -7.53 -31.41 -23.67
N TYR A 738 -8.48 -31.53 -22.73
CA TYR A 738 -8.27 -32.08 -21.40
C TYR A 738 -8.92 -33.46 -21.18
N GLY A 739 -9.97 -33.81 -21.94
CA GLY A 739 -10.66 -35.10 -21.82
C GLY A 739 -11.77 -35.28 -22.85
N ASP A 740 -12.46 -36.42 -22.82
CA ASP A 740 -13.60 -36.69 -23.69
C ASP A 740 -14.83 -35.89 -23.23
N VAL A 741 -15.21 -34.88 -24.01
CA VAL A 741 -16.30 -33.96 -23.67
C VAL A 741 -17.65 -34.52 -24.10
N SER A 742 -18.62 -34.52 -23.19
CA SER A 742 -20.04 -34.70 -23.48
C SER A 742 -20.86 -33.60 -22.82
N ARG A 743 -22.05 -33.35 -23.37
CA ARG A 743 -22.96 -32.31 -22.88
C ARG A 743 -24.29 -32.91 -22.48
N VAL A 744 -24.80 -32.50 -21.33
CA VAL A 744 -26.19 -32.75 -20.91
C VAL A 744 -26.94 -31.43 -20.98
N GLU A 745 -27.82 -31.30 -21.97
CA GLU A 745 -28.58 -30.09 -22.23
C GLU A 745 -30.05 -30.41 -22.51
N GLY A 746 -30.92 -29.43 -22.25
CA GLY A 746 -32.29 -29.38 -22.74
C GLY A 746 -32.59 -28.01 -23.34
N ALA A 747 -33.79 -27.81 -23.89
CA ALA A 747 -34.16 -26.51 -24.47
C ALA A 747 -34.26 -25.38 -23.42
N ASN A 748 -34.25 -25.74 -22.14
CA ASN A 748 -34.24 -24.84 -20.99
C ASN A 748 -33.84 -25.63 -19.73
N ARG A 749 -33.63 -24.92 -18.63
CA ARG A 749 -33.21 -25.49 -17.33
C ARG A 749 -34.04 -26.64 -16.78
N TYR A 750 -35.35 -26.67 -17.07
CA TYR A 750 -36.22 -27.74 -16.58
C TYR A 750 -36.04 -29.03 -17.39
N GLU A 751 -35.75 -28.90 -18.68
CA GLU A 751 -35.44 -30.05 -19.55
C GLU A 751 -34.00 -30.54 -19.33
N THR A 752 -33.04 -29.63 -19.10
CA THR A 752 -31.68 -30.02 -18.67
C THR A 752 -31.72 -30.81 -17.37
N SER A 753 -32.43 -30.30 -16.35
CA SER A 753 -32.62 -30.99 -15.07
C SER A 753 -33.33 -32.34 -15.22
N ALA A 754 -34.35 -32.44 -16.08
CA ALA A 754 -34.98 -33.72 -16.40
C ALA A 754 -34.00 -34.71 -17.03
N ASN A 755 -33.16 -34.27 -17.97
CA ASN A 755 -32.16 -35.12 -18.62
C ASN A 755 -31.09 -35.61 -17.64
N LEU A 756 -30.65 -34.76 -16.71
CA LEU A 756 -29.73 -35.14 -15.62
C LEU A 756 -30.37 -36.15 -14.67
N ALA A 757 -31.63 -35.95 -14.28
CA ALA A 757 -32.34 -36.88 -13.41
C ALA A 757 -32.49 -38.27 -14.03
N MET A 758 -32.70 -38.35 -15.35
CA MET A 758 -32.82 -39.64 -16.05
C MET A 758 -31.51 -40.45 -16.07
N MET A 759 -30.37 -39.86 -15.71
CA MET A 759 -29.10 -40.61 -15.55
C MET A 759 -29.14 -41.59 -14.38
N PHE A 760 -30.06 -41.39 -13.41
CA PHE A 760 -30.24 -42.27 -12.25
C PHE A 760 -31.04 -43.54 -12.55
N GLY A 761 -31.65 -43.65 -13.74
CA GLY A 761 -32.45 -44.81 -14.14
C GLY A 761 -33.93 -44.73 -13.73
N GLU A 762 -34.65 -45.83 -13.91
CA GLU A 762 -36.04 -46.01 -13.45
C GLU A 762 -36.05 -46.63 -12.04
N ASP A 763 -37.18 -46.56 -11.33
CA ASP A 763 -37.38 -47.10 -9.97
C ASP A 763 -36.48 -46.45 -8.90
N VAL A 764 -36.38 -45.11 -8.87
CA VAL A 764 -35.58 -44.40 -7.86
C VAL A 764 -36.33 -44.28 -6.51
N ASP A 765 -35.62 -44.39 -5.39
CA ASP A 765 -36.28 -44.35 -4.07
C ASP A 765 -36.87 -42.96 -3.75
N THR A 766 -36.11 -41.89 -4.01
CA THR A 766 -36.52 -40.50 -3.73
C THR A 766 -36.24 -39.60 -4.92
N VAL A 767 -37.11 -38.62 -5.18
CA VAL A 767 -36.83 -37.48 -6.05
C VAL A 767 -36.99 -36.18 -5.26
N TYR A 768 -35.96 -35.34 -5.29
CA TYR A 768 -36.02 -34.00 -4.73
C TYR A 768 -36.49 -32.99 -5.79
N LEU A 769 -37.55 -32.24 -5.48
CA LEU A 769 -38.10 -31.22 -6.36
C LEU A 769 -37.87 -29.83 -5.78
N ALA A 770 -37.13 -29.00 -6.50
CA ALA A 770 -36.80 -27.63 -6.10
C ALA A 770 -37.19 -26.59 -7.15
N SER A 771 -37.23 -25.32 -6.75
CA SER A 771 -37.54 -24.23 -7.66
C SER A 771 -36.36 -23.95 -8.60
N GLY A 772 -36.62 -23.90 -9.90
CA GLY A 772 -35.66 -23.45 -10.90
C GLY A 772 -35.72 -21.94 -11.16
N ASP A 773 -36.37 -21.13 -10.32
CA ASP A 773 -36.45 -19.67 -10.43
C ASP A 773 -35.22 -18.98 -9.82
N ASP A 774 -34.72 -17.93 -10.49
CA ASP A 774 -33.55 -17.13 -10.10
C ASP A 774 -33.59 -16.61 -8.66
N THR A 775 -34.78 -16.49 -8.07
CA THR A 775 -34.99 -15.96 -6.72
C THR A 775 -35.00 -17.01 -5.60
N ALA A 776 -34.96 -18.31 -5.93
CA ALA A 776 -35.21 -19.42 -4.99
C ALA A 776 -34.19 -20.58 -5.05
N TYR A 777 -32.97 -20.34 -5.54
CA TYR A 777 -31.93 -21.37 -5.72
C TYR A 777 -31.29 -21.92 -4.44
N ALA A 778 -31.31 -21.16 -3.35
CA ALA A 778 -30.63 -21.56 -2.12
C ALA A 778 -31.14 -22.90 -1.56
N ASP A 779 -32.45 -23.17 -1.70
CA ASP A 779 -33.07 -24.41 -1.25
C ASP A 779 -32.65 -25.61 -2.12
N ALA A 780 -32.39 -25.37 -3.41
CA ALA A 780 -31.93 -26.39 -4.35
C ALA A 780 -30.45 -26.75 -4.12
N LEU A 781 -29.62 -25.82 -3.66
CA LEU A 781 -28.18 -26.04 -3.44
C LEU A 781 -27.90 -26.95 -2.25
N THR A 782 -28.51 -26.67 -1.10
CA THR A 782 -28.39 -27.53 0.09
C THR A 782 -29.14 -28.85 -0.10
N GLY A 783 -30.25 -28.80 -0.82
CA GLY A 783 -30.98 -29.97 -1.28
C GLY A 783 -30.18 -30.90 -2.18
N ALA A 784 -29.35 -30.34 -3.07
CA ALA A 784 -28.54 -31.12 -3.99
C ALA A 784 -27.42 -31.90 -3.29
N ALA A 785 -26.83 -31.35 -2.21
CA ALA A 785 -25.91 -32.11 -1.37
C ALA A 785 -26.61 -33.32 -0.75
N ARG A 786 -27.82 -33.12 -0.20
CA ARG A 786 -28.61 -34.21 0.38
C ARG A 786 -29.02 -35.26 -0.66
N ALA A 787 -29.51 -34.82 -1.81
CA ALA A 787 -29.88 -35.68 -2.91
C ALA A 787 -28.68 -36.50 -3.41
N GLY A 788 -27.50 -35.89 -3.48
CA GLY A 788 -26.24 -36.58 -3.78
C GLY A 788 -25.96 -37.71 -2.80
N SER A 789 -26.14 -37.48 -1.49
CA SER A 789 -25.85 -38.49 -0.46
C SER A 789 -26.87 -39.64 -0.39
N GLU A 790 -28.10 -39.40 -0.85
CA GLU A 790 -29.13 -40.45 -1.02
C GLU A 790 -29.09 -41.16 -2.38
N THR A 791 -28.17 -40.78 -3.29
CA THR A 791 -28.20 -41.25 -4.69
C THR A 791 -29.53 -40.93 -5.39
N ALA A 792 -30.09 -39.75 -5.08
CA ALA A 792 -31.38 -39.28 -5.57
C ALA A 792 -31.19 -38.13 -6.60
N PRO A 793 -32.02 -38.07 -7.65
CA PRO A 793 -31.99 -36.95 -8.58
C PRO A 793 -32.67 -35.69 -8.00
N VAL A 794 -32.19 -34.52 -8.45
CA VAL A 794 -32.87 -33.23 -8.25
C VAL A 794 -33.56 -32.80 -9.54
N LEU A 795 -34.88 -32.59 -9.44
CA LEU A 795 -35.70 -32.01 -10.49
C LEU A 795 -36.02 -30.55 -10.20
N LEU A 796 -36.01 -29.73 -11.25
CA LEU A 796 -36.43 -28.33 -11.18
C LEU A 796 -37.88 -28.14 -11.66
N THR A 797 -38.61 -27.27 -10.98
CA THR A 797 -39.96 -26.82 -11.36
C THR A 797 -40.07 -25.30 -11.37
N ARG A 798 -41.15 -24.77 -11.96
CA ARG A 798 -41.55 -23.37 -11.72
C ARG A 798 -42.30 -23.27 -10.38
N PRO A 799 -42.31 -22.09 -9.75
CA PRO A 799 -43.02 -21.91 -8.47
C PRO A 799 -44.51 -22.28 -8.54
N ASP A 800 -45.19 -21.98 -9.64
CA ASP A 800 -46.65 -22.05 -9.77
C ASP A 800 -47.16 -23.10 -10.79
N MET A 801 -46.27 -23.79 -11.50
CA MET A 801 -46.63 -24.83 -12.46
C MET A 801 -45.54 -25.88 -12.64
N VAL A 802 -45.93 -27.13 -12.89
CA VAL A 802 -45.00 -28.21 -13.23
C VAL A 802 -44.67 -28.14 -14.73
N PRO A 803 -43.41 -27.93 -15.14
CA PRO A 803 -43.02 -28.02 -16.55
C PRO A 803 -43.28 -29.42 -17.11
N ALA A 804 -43.60 -29.51 -18.40
CA ALA A 804 -43.91 -30.80 -19.03
C ALA A 804 -42.74 -31.80 -18.98
N ALA A 805 -41.49 -31.30 -19.09
CA ALA A 805 -40.29 -32.12 -18.95
C ALA A 805 -40.15 -32.70 -17.52
N THR A 806 -40.36 -31.86 -16.49
CA THR A 806 -40.36 -32.28 -15.09
C THR A 806 -41.42 -33.34 -14.80
N ALA A 807 -42.65 -33.14 -15.30
CA ALA A 807 -43.74 -34.12 -15.12
C ALA A 807 -43.44 -35.45 -15.81
N ALA A 808 -42.88 -35.42 -17.02
CA ALA A 808 -42.51 -36.64 -17.75
C ALA A 808 -41.33 -37.38 -17.09
N ALA A 809 -40.36 -36.64 -16.55
CA ALA A 809 -39.25 -37.22 -15.80
C ALA A 809 -39.75 -37.91 -14.53
N LEU A 810 -40.61 -37.27 -13.73
CA LEU A 810 -41.22 -37.89 -12.55
C LEU A 810 -41.95 -39.19 -12.87
N GLU A 811 -42.72 -39.22 -13.98
CA GLU A 811 -43.40 -40.44 -14.43
C GLU A 811 -42.43 -41.54 -14.87
N SER A 812 -41.28 -41.18 -15.44
CA SER A 812 -40.30 -42.15 -15.95
C SER A 812 -39.37 -42.67 -14.87
N LEU A 813 -39.04 -41.84 -13.87
CA LEU A 813 -38.24 -42.22 -12.71
C LEU A 813 -38.99 -43.17 -11.77
N ASP A 814 -40.34 -43.18 -11.83
CA ASP A 814 -41.26 -44.00 -11.01
C ASP A 814 -40.89 -43.98 -9.52
N ALA A 815 -40.72 -42.78 -8.97
CA ALA A 815 -40.17 -42.61 -7.63
C ALA A 815 -41.13 -43.04 -6.52
N ASP A 816 -40.61 -43.73 -5.50
CA ASP A 816 -41.38 -44.12 -4.31
C ASP A 816 -41.76 -42.91 -3.44
N ASN A 817 -40.93 -41.86 -3.43
CA ASN A 817 -41.08 -40.67 -2.61
C ASN A 817 -40.71 -39.39 -3.38
N VAL A 818 -41.56 -38.36 -3.33
CA VAL A 818 -41.27 -37.03 -3.90
C VAL A 818 -41.19 -35.98 -2.80
N VAL A 819 -40.01 -35.41 -2.60
CA VAL A 819 -39.71 -34.41 -1.57
C VAL A 819 -39.61 -33.02 -2.19
N VAL A 820 -40.44 -32.09 -1.75
CA VAL A 820 -40.38 -30.69 -2.20
C VAL A 820 -39.51 -29.86 -1.28
N LEU A 821 -38.53 -29.19 -1.86
CA LEU A 821 -37.62 -28.30 -1.16
C LEU A 821 -38.08 -26.85 -1.27
N GLY A 822 -38.11 -26.17 -0.13
CA GLY A 822 -38.51 -24.77 -0.03
C GLY A 822 -39.99 -24.56 0.29
N GLY A 823 -40.30 -23.36 0.80
CA GLY A 823 -41.66 -22.98 1.19
C GLY A 823 -42.60 -22.78 -0.01
N GLU A 824 -43.88 -22.47 0.26
CA GLU A 824 -44.89 -22.23 -0.79
C GLU A 824 -44.54 -21.08 -1.75
N GLY A 825 -43.65 -20.16 -1.35
CA GLY A 825 -43.14 -19.11 -2.23
C GLY A 825 -42.13 -19.61 -3.27
N ALA A 826 -41.37 -20.66 -2.95
CA ALA A 826 -40.41 -21.29 -3.85
C ALA A 826 -41.09 -22.34 -4.74
N VAL A 827 -41.92 -23.19 -4.13
CA VAL A 827 -42.74 -24.21 -4.80
C VAL A 827 -44.14 -24.21 -4.19
N SER A 828 -45.11 -23.70 -4.93
CA SER A 828 -46.49 -23.53 -4.45
C SER A 828 -47.16 -24.84 -4.07
N GLU A 829 -48.19 -24.75 -3.22
CA GLU A 829 -49.01 -25.89 -2.84
C GLU A 829 -49.72 -26.55 -4.03
N THR A 830 -49.97 -25.77 -5.09
CA THR A 830 -50.52 -26.31 -6.35
C THR A 830 -49.53 -27.25 -7.03
N VAL A 831 -48.25 -26.88 -7.07
CA VAL A 831 -47.19 -27.71 -7.63
C VAL A 831 -46.97 -28.95 -6.76
N PHE A 832 -46.89 -28.77 -5.45
CA PHE A 832 -46.77 -29.87 -4.46
C PHE A 832 -47.84 -30.95 -4.66
N THR A 833 -49.11 -30.54 -4.74
CA THR A 833 -50.22 -31.47 -4.98
C THR A 833 -50.16 -32.08 -6.38
N ALA A 834 -49.74 -31.31 -7.40
CA ALA A 834 -49.74 -31.76 -8.79
C ALA A 834 -48.68 -32.84 -9.08
N VAL A 835 -47.54 -32.79 -8.40
CA VAL A 835 -46.49 -33.82 -8.50
C VAL A 835 -46.72 -35.01 -7.57
N GLY A 836 -47.74 -34.94 -6.70
CA GLY A 836 -48.01 -35.97 -5.72
C GLY A 836 -46.97 -36.05 -4.61
N ALA A 837 -46.39 -34.91 -4.21
CA ALA A 837 -45.34 -34.86 -3.20
C ALA A 837 -45.80 -35.42 -1.84
N ASP A 838 -44.92 -36.19 -1.22
CA ASP A 838 -45.13 -36.84 0.07
C ASP A 838 -44.71 -35.93 1.23
N GLU A 839 -43.65 -35.16 1.02
CA GLU A 839 -43.02 -34.34 2.04
C GLU A 839 -42.59 -32.97 1.50
N ARG A 840 -42.66 -31.95 2.37
CA ARG A 840 -42.07 -30.64 2.13
C ARG A 840 -41.04 -30.33 3.21
N VAL A 841 -39.81 -30.06 2.80
CA VAL A 841 -38.74 -29.58 3.67
C VAL A 841 -38.56 -28.08 3.44
N SER A 842 -38.87 -27.26 4.45
CA SER A 842 -38.84 -25.80 4.32
C SER A 842 -38.70 -25.09 5.67
N GLY A 843 -38.06 -23.92 5.66
CA GLY A 843 -38.00 -22.97 6.77
C GLY A 843 -38.66 -21.63 6.45
N GLY A 844 -38.61 -20.67 7.39
CA GLY A 844 -39.13 -19.31 7.20
C GLY A 844 -38.32 -18.47 6.22
N ASP A 845 -37.05 -18.84 6.00
CA ASP A 845 -36.19 -18.30 4.95
C ASP A 845 -35.23 -19.38 4.42
N ARG A 846 -34.28 -18.98 3.55
CA ARG A 846 -33.30 -19.90 2.94
C ARG A 846 -32.32 -20.52 3.94
N TYR A 847 -32.00 -19.81 5.02
CA TYR A 847 -31.07 -20.31 6.04
C TYR A 847 -31.79 -21.34 6.91
N GLU A 848 -33.04 -21.04 7.29
CA GLU A 848 -33.88 -22.01 8.01
C GLU A 848 -34.26 -23.22 7.15
N THR A 849 -34.38 -23.06 5.82
CA THR A 849 -34.59 -24.20 4.91
C THR A 849 -33.33 -25.07 4.80
N ALA A 850 -32.14 -24.47 4.71
CA ALA A 850 -30.87 -25.20 4.80
C ALA A 850 -30.74 -25.98 6.13
N VAL A 851 -31.15 -25.37 7.25
CA VAL A 851 -31.23 -26.04 8.55
C VAL A 851 -32.23 -27.19 8.54
N ALA A 852 -33.42 -27.01 7.96
CA ALA A 852 -34.42 -28.08 7.86
C ALA A 852 -33.93 -29.28 7.05
N ILE A 853 -33.17 -29.05 5.98
CA ILE A 853 -32.53 -30.12 5.19
C ILE A 853 -31.41 -30.80 6.00
N ALA A 854 -30.57 -30.01 6.69
CA ALA A 854 -29.50 -30.55 7.52
C ALA A 854 -30.02 -31.38 8.71
N GLN A 855 -31.27 -31.16 9.15
CA GLN A 855 -31.92 -31.94 10.21
C GLN A 855 -32.18 -33.40 9.85
N GLU A 856 -32.07 -33.77 8.58
CA GLU A 856 -32.06 -35.17 8.15
C GLU A 856 -30.78 -35.90 8.58
N HIS A 857 -29.68 -35.17 8.85
CA HIS A 857 -28.48 -35.73 9.46
C HIS A 857 -28.61 -35.83 10.99
N GLY A 858 -28.09 -36.92 11.55
CA GLY A 858 -27.96 -37.11 13.00
C GLY A 858 -26.98 -36.12 13.65
N PRO A 859 -26.88 -36.11 14.99
CA PRO A 859 -25.77 -35.42 15.67
C PRO A 859 -24.44 -36.13 15.42
N ASP A 860 -23.34 -35.46 15.77
CA ASP A 860 -21.95 -35.92 15.68
C ASP A 860 -21.49 -36.20 14.23
N VAL A 861 -21.80 -35.27 13.30
CA VAL A 861 -21.36 -35.38 11.90
C VAL A 861 -19.85 -35.12 11.76
N PRO A 862 -19.14 -35.78 10.82
CA PRO A 862 -17.68 -35.61 10.69
C PRO A 862 -17.23 -34.26 10.13
N LEU A 863 -18.12 -33.53 9.46
CA LEU A 863 -17.83 -32.26 8.82
C LEU A 863 -19.13 -31.51 8.52
N VAL A 864 -19.07 -30.18 8.55
CA VAL A 864 -20.11 -29.29 7.99
C VAL A 864 -19.45 -28.29 7.05
N TYR A 865 -19.99 -28.14 5.85
CA TYR A 865 -19.61 -27.05 4.96
C TYR A 865 -20.47 -25.81 5.19
N ILE A 866 -19.84 -24.65 5.31
CA ILE A 866 -20.51 -23.34 5.41
C ILE A 866 -20.28 -22.56 4.13
N ALA A 867 -21.36 -22.16 3.46
CA ALA A 867 -21.28 -21.33 2.27
C ALA A 867 -22.22 -20.12 2.34
N SER A 868 -21.98 -19.12 1.49
CA SER A 868 -22.83 -17.94 1.43
C SER A 868 -24.21 -18.27 0.86
N GLY A 869 -25.28 -17.88 1.56
CA GLY A 869 -26.66 -17.98 1.06
C GLY A 869 -27.06 -16.82 0.13
N ARG A 870 -26.12 -15.92 -0.22
CA ARG A 870 -26.35 -14.76 -1.10
C ARG A 870 -25.52 -14.78 -2.38
N ASP A 871 -24.23 -15.12 -2.29
CA ASP A 871 -23.35 -15.32 -3.45
C ASP A 871 -22.87 -16.77 -3.42
N PHE A 872 -23.60 -17.65 -4.12
CA PHE A 872 -23.53 -19.10 -3.92
C PHE A 872 -22.81 -19.93 -5.01
N PRO A 873 -21.91 -19.38 -5.88
CA PRO A 873 -21.16 -20.23 -6.81
C PRO A 873 -20.22 -21.18 -6.07
N ASP A 874 -19.71 -20.79 -4.90
CA ASP A 874 -18.86 -21.64 -4.06
C ASP A 874 -19.68 -22.79 -3.43
N ALA A 875 -20.95 -22.52 -3.08
CA ALA A 875 -21.89 -23.53 -2.59
C ALA A 875 -22.25 -24.58 -3.66
N LEU A 876 -22.16 -24.23 -4.94
CA LEU A 876 -22.45 -25.13 -6.05
C LEU A 876 -21.36 -26.19 -6.25
N ALA A 877 -20.09 -25.78 -6.23
CA ALA A 877 -18.97 -26.73 -6.24
C ALA A 877 -18.92 -27.53 -4.93
N GLY A 878 -19.21 -26.88 -3.81
CA GLY A 878 -19.27 -27.50 -2.50
C GLY A 878 -20.37 -28.54 -2.32
N SER A 879 -21.54 -28.37 -2.93
CA SER A 879 -22.67 -29.29 -2.75
C SER A 879 -22.40 -30.68 -3.33
N ALA A 880 -21.67 -30.77 -4.44
CA ALA A 880 -21.26 -32.06 -5.01
C ALA A 880 -20.28 -32.79 -4.07
N LEU A 881 -19.37 -32.05 -3.43
CA LEU A 881 -18.39 -32.61 -2.49
C LEU A 881 -19.10 -33.08 -1.21
N ALA A 882 -19.96 -32.22 -0.67
CA ALA A 882 -20.76 -32.55 0.50
C ALA A 882 -21.67 -33.77 0.28
N GLY A 883 -22.28 -33.91 -0.90
CA GLY A 883 -23.08 -35.08 -1.26
C GLY A 883 -22.25 -36.36 -1.39
N THR A 884 -21.00 -36.25 -1.84
CA THR A 884 -20.04 -37.37 -1.91
C THR A 884 -19.65 -37.87 -0.52
N GLU A 885 -19.44 -36.93 0.40
CA GLU A 885 -18.99 -37.21 1.76
C GLU A 885 -20.13 -37.54 2.74
N ASP A 886 -21.40 -37.41 2.30
CA ASP A 886 -22.61 -37.53 3.11
C ASP A 886 -22.62 -36.57 4.32
N VAL A 887 -22.29 -35.29 4.06
CA VAL A 887 -22.22 -34.24 5.07
C VAL A 887 -23.12 -33.04 4.75
N PRO A 888 -23.66 -32.35 5.76
CA PRO A 888 -24.57 -31.22 5.53
C PRO A 888 -23.84 -29.97 5.01
N VAL A 889 -24.54 -29.22 4.15
CA VAL A 889 -24.20 -27.84 3.79
C VAL A 889 -25.14 -26.88 4.49
N LEU A 890 -24.59 -25.98 5.31
CA LEU A 890 -25.34 -24.88 5.92
C LEU A 890 -25.00 -23.54 5.26
N LEU A 891 -25.96 -22.62 5.33
CA LEU A 891 -25.84 -21.30 4.71
C LEU A 891 -25.65 -20.20 5.75
N THR A 892 -24.86 -19.20 5.39
CA THR A 892 -24.65 -17.98 6.19
C THR A 892 -24.90 -16.71 5.37
N LYS A 893 -25.16 -15.57 6.03
CA LYS A 893 -25.09 -14.26 5.37
C LYS A 893 -23.61 -13.87 5.27
N PRO A 894 -23.19 -13.11 4.24
CA PRO A 894 -21.78 -12.76 4.06
C PRO A 894 -21.09 -12.21 5.31
N GLY A 895 -21.75 -11.32 6.07
CA GLY A 895 -21.17 -10.73 7.28
C GLY A 895 -21.79 -11.18 8.61
N GLN A 896 -22.66 -12.20 8.61
CA GLN A 896 -23.37 -12.58 9.85
C GLN A 896 -23.87 -14.03 9.80
N LEU A 897 -23.42 -14.84 10.76
CA LEU A 897 -23.96 -16.18 11.00
C LEU A 897 -25.41 -16.10 11.53
N PRO A 898 -26.41 -16.65 10.82
CA PRO A 898 -27.79 -16.69 11.30
C PRO A 898 -27.90 -17.52 12.58
N SER A 899 -28.73 -17.08 13.54
CA SER A 899 -28.92 -17.82 14.79
C SER A 899 -29.48 -19.23 14.60
N ALA A 900 -30.26 -19.46 13.53
CA ALA A 900 -30.74 -20.79 13.16
C ALA A 900 -29.58 -21.70 12.70
N THR A 901 -28.67 -21.17 11.89
CA THR A 901 -27.46 -21.89 11.45
C THR A 901 -26.56 -22.26 12.63
N LEU A 902 -26.35 -21.33 13.57
CA LEU A 902 -25.56 -21.60 14.77
C LEU A 902 -26.20 -22.68 15.66
N ALA A 903 -27.51 -22.57 15.92
CA ALA A 903 -28.23 -23.57 16.71
C ALA A 903 -28.22 -24.96 16.06
N GLU A 904 -28.17 -25.01 14.73
CA GLU A 904 -28.06 -26.27 13.99
C GLU A 904 -26.65 -26.85 14.03
N LEU A 905 -25.60 -26.03 13.95
CA LEU A 905 -24.22 -26.47 14.20
C LEU A 905 -24.08 -27.06 15.61
N ASP A 906 -24.70 -26.46 16.62
CA ASP A 906 -24.71 -27.01 17.99
C ASP A 906 -25.41 -28.38 18.07
N ARG A 907 -26.48 -28.57 17.28
CA ARG A 907 -27.21 -29.84 17.22
C ARG A 907 -26.41 -30.91 16.49
N LEU A 908 -25.80 -30.54 15.35
CA LEU A 908 -24.99 -31.42 14.52
C LEU A 908 -23.68 -31.80 15.21
N SER A 909 -23.16 -30.95 16.10
CA SER A 909 -21.91 -31.15 16.83
C SER A 909 -20.78 -31.68 15.91
N PRO A 910 -20.37 -30.90 14.89
CA PRO A 910 -19.57 -31.42 13.80
C PRO A 910 -18.05 -31.52 14.06
N GLU A 911 -17.46 -32.71 13.86
CA GLU A 911 -16.05 -32.95 13.46
C GLU A 911 -15.13 -31.75 13.26
N ARG A 912 -15.49 -31.06 12.17
CA ARG A 912 -14.78 -29.99 11.52
C ARG A 912 -15.83 -29.09 10.89
N VAL A 913 -15.50 -27.82 10.72
CA VAL A 913 -16.30 -26.88 9.93
C VAL A 913 -15.40 -26.32 8.85
N VAL A 914 -15.84 -26.38 7.59
CA VAL A 914 -15.09 -25.83 6.45
C VAL A 914 -15.91 -24.71 5.81
N ILE A 915 -15.36 -23.52 5.73
CA ILE A 915 -15.94 -22.40 4.98
C ILE A 915 -15.56 -22.53 3.50
N LEU A 916 -16.55 -22.41 2.62
CA LEU A 916 -16.38 -22.40 1.18
C LEU A 916 -16.54 -20.97 0.65
N GLY A 917 -15.49 -20.47 0.00
CA GLY A 917 -15.43 -19.12 -0.57
C GLY A 917 -14.57 -18.16 0.24
N GLY A 918 -14.10 -17.11 -0.42
CA GLY A 918 -13.25 -16.08 0.20
C GLY A 918 -14.03 -15.16 1.15
N THR A 919 -13.32 -14.21 1.76
CA THR A 919 -13.87 -13.26 2.74
C THR A 919 -15.00 -12.37 2.18
N ASN A 920 -15.07 -12.19 0.86
CA ASN A 920 -16.18 -11.52 0.18
C ASN A 920 -17.49 -12.33 0.22
N ALA A 921 -17.41 -13.66 0.16
CA ALA A 921 -18.56 -14.56 0.18
C ALA A 921 -19.00 -14.85 1.62
N VAL A 922 -18.04 -15.12 2.51
CA VAL A 922 -18.20 -15.36 3.96
C VAL A 922 -17.08 -14.62 4.70
N SER A 923 -17.41 -13.53 5.38
CA SER A 923 -16.44 -12.61 5.99
C SER A 923 -15.65 -13.22 7.13
N GLN A 924 -14.53 -12.58 7.45
CA GLN A 924 -13.71 -12.94 8.62
C GLN A 924 -14.55 -12.93 9.90
N THR A 925 -15.45 -11.96 10.09
CA THR A 925 -16.38 -11.93 11.23
C THR A 925 -17.25 -13.19 11.39
N VAL A 926 -17.62 -13.85 10.29
CA VAL A 926 -18.37 -15.12 10.38
C VAL A 926 -17.45 -16.27 10.79
N GLU A 927 -16.22 -16.29 10.27
CA GLU A 927 -15.18 -17.26 10.62
C GLU A 927 -14.77 -17.12 12.08
N ASP A 928 -14.47 -15.91 12.55
CA ASP A 928 -14.13 -15.61 13.94
C ASP A 928 -15.27 -16.06 14.86
N ARG A 929 -16.54 -15.81 14.45
CA ARG A 929 -17.69 -16.26 15.22
C ARG A 929 -17.81 -17.79 15.29
N LEU A 930 -17.43 -18.51 14.24
CA LEU A 930 -17.41 -19.97 14.24
C LEU A 930 -16.26 -20.49 15.14
N ASN A 931 -15.08 -19.87 15.06
CA ASN A 931 -13.93 -20.18 15.91
C ASN A 931 -14.19 -19.89 17.41
N GLU A 932 -14.93 -18.83 17.73
CA GLU A 932 -15.34 -18.50 19.11
C GLU A 932 -16.28 -19.56 19.72
N GLU A 933 -17.26 -20.03 18.94
CA GLU A 933 -18.33 -20.92 19.44
C GLU A 933 -17.88 -22.39 19.49
N TYR A 934 -16.95 -22.77 18.62
CA TYR A 934 -16.32 -24.08 18.62
C TYR A 934 -14.82 -23.90 18.88
N PRO A 935 -14.36 -23.91 20.15
CA PRO A 935 -12.94 -23.77 20.50
C PRO A 935 -12.25 -25.11 20.92
N GLY A 936 -12.89 -26.28 20.73
CA GLY A 936 -12.41 -27.58 21.22
C GLY A 936 -12.37 -28.81 20.28
N TRP A 937 -12.28 -28.67 18.95
CA TRP A 937 -12.11 -29.77 18.00
C TRP A 937 -10.62 -30.11 17.82
N VAL A 938 -10.30 -31.40 17.92
CA VAL A 938 -8.99 -31.97 17.63
C VAL A 938 -9.24 -32.99 16.53
N GLY A 939 -8.78 -32.71 15.32
CA GLY A 939 -8.71 -33.64 14.19
C GLY A 939 -7.29 -34.06 13.93
#